data_AF-A0A9X4EAA7-F1
#
_entry.id   AF-A0A9X4EAA7-F1
#
_cell.length_a   1.000
_cell.length_b   1.000
_cell.length_c   1.000
_cell.angle_alpha   90.00
_cell.angle_beta   90.00
_cell.angle_gamma   90.00
#
_symmetry.space_group_name_H-M   'P 1'
#
loop_
_entity.id
_entity.type
_entity.pdbx_description
1 polymer ?
#
loop_
_entity_poly.entity_id
_entity_poly.type
_entity_poly.pdbx_seq_one_letter_code
_entity_poly.pdbx_strand_id
1 'polypeptide(L)'
;MLAHNAANGMLNPLSFVLMAVLSVVTLPLSFAIAIAGKWLLLGRVKAGSHRLWGFWHWRWWTAQRLEAFLPMAWIAGTPLMRLYARAMGGHIDNGAFLGCHGNMLWDLITIGERATIGEDTLLLTHRVRAGRIEVGTVRIGADATVGAAAIVGLNSALADGAGLDARGCLVEGATVPTGQVWSGSPAEPAARPDWMVGKADGALNPRAGRYVLGVASLGLVRFVTSLPLAVSLALTLDQGGTAASLGVSTLVAGAVGGALCMPWTALVLWAARRLVPPVVGRASVRLDSMVEYHRWFADRLNRMAVELLYSLYGSLFAATWLRALGAKVGRACEVSTVAHVVPEQLEVGDRAFLADASLVGSPAIHGGLVRFAPTRVGSGTFVGNSAFLAAGTDLPENCLVGVLSTAPGDADPATDWLGLPPIRLPRRQRVEGVSDTLTVDPSPVLVATRGTIEALRIFTQGAIGGTATACGLWFLMRAMTADGLWAALGWLGLGPLAVAACAALLLALVKWVVVGRFRPGIHPLWSVAIWRIEFVTALFDAMSGWVLGPILGTPFLSAYMRLLGVRIGRRVYLETTYVCEMDLVTIGDDAAIGPGATLQTHLFEDRVMKLGPVTIGPEAQVGAGSVVLYDSVLERGSDLGPLSLVMKGEHLPAGSRFIGCPGQPIG
;
A
#
# COMPACT_ATOMS: atom_id res chain seq x y z
N MET A 1 -1.27 -27.08 25.96
CA MET A 1 -0.78 -26.27 27.09
C MET A 1 -1.36 -24.86 27.09
N LEU A 2 -1.18 -24.01 26.07
CA LEU A 2 -1.83 -22.68 26.00
C LEU A 2 -3.36 -22.75 25.98
N ALA A 3 -3.93 -23.62 25.15
CA ALA A 3 -5.37 -23.89 25.15
C ALA A 3 -5.87 -24.46 26.50
N HIS A 4 -5.00 -25.20 27.22
CA HIS A 4 -5.33 -25.77 28.53
C HIS A 4 -5.22 -24.73 29.66
N ASN A 5 -4.24 -23.81 29.60
CA ASN A 5 -4.06 -22.74 30.58
C ASN A 5 -5.07 -21.60 30.37
N ALA A 6 -5.40 -21.29 29.11
CA ALA A 6 -6.51 -20.39 28.75
C ALA A 6 -7.86 -21.00 29.16
N ALA A 7 -8.05 -22.30 28.90
CA ALA A 7 -9.20 -23.07 29.38
C ALA A 7 -9.16 -23.40 30.88
N ASN A 8 -8.21 -22.84 31.66
CA ASN A 8 -8.20 -22.92 33.14
C ASN A 8 -8.06 -21.54 33.80
N GLY A 9 -8.19 -20.43 33.05
CA GLY A 9 -8.18 -19.07 33.61
C GLY A 9 -6.80 -18.59 34.11
N MET A 10 -5.73 -19.31 33.79
CA MET A 10 -4.38 -19.00 34.24
C MET A 10 -3.52 -18.47 33.09
N LEU A 11 -3.73 -17.21 32.70
CA LEU A 11 -2.73 -16.47 31.92
C LEU A 11 -1.58 -16.04 32.84
N ASN A 12 -0.70 -16.99 33.16
CA ASN A 12 0.54 -16.69 33.86
C ASN A 12 1.54 -16.00 32.90
N PRO A 13 2.58 -15.31 33.42
CA PRO A 13 3.61 -14.67 32.58
C PRO A 13 4.23 -15.60 31.53
N LEU A 14 4.35 -16.90 31.84
CA LEU A 14 4.85 -17.92 30.92
C LEU A 14 3.97 -18.08 29.67
N SER A 15 2.65 -17.91 29.79
CA SER A 15 1.72 -17.99 28.66
C SER A 15 1.95 -16.84 27.67
N PHE A 16 2.19 -15.62 28.17
CA PHE A 16 2.54 -14.47 27.32
C PHE A 16 3.89 -14.65 26.62
N VAL A 17 4.90 -15.18 27.33
CA VAL A 17 6.21 -15.50 26.74
C VAL A 17 6.05 -16.52 25.63
N LEU A 18 5.27 -17.58 25.84
CA LEU A 18 5.04 -18.61 24.84
C LEU A 18 4.28 -18.06 23.62
N MET A 19 3.28 -17.20 23.81
CA MET A 19 2.59 -16.52 22.71
C MET A 19 3.53 -15.60 21.92
N ALA A 20 4.39 -14.85 22.60
CA ALA A 20 5.40 -14.02 21.95
C ALA A 20 6.36 -14.87 21.10
N VAL A 21 6.87 -15.97 21.66
CA VAL A 21 7.75 -16.91 20.93
C VAL A 21 7.03 -17.49 19.72
N LEU A 22 5.78 -17.95 19.88
CA LEU A 22 4.99 -18.49 18.78
C LEU A 22 4.79 -17.46 17.67
N SER A 23 4.50 -16.19 17.99
CA SER A 23 4.32 -15.14 16.99
C SER A 23 5.55 -14.91 16.11
N VAL A 24 6.75 -15.10 16.68
CA VAL A 24 8.02 -15.00 15.96
C VAL A 24 8.28 -16.28 15.14
N VAL A 25 8.02 -17.45 15.72
CA VAL A 25 8.26 -18.76 15.08
C VAL A 25 7.27 -19.03 13.94
N THR A 26 6.06 -18.48 13.96
CA THR A 26 5.07 -18.63 12.88
C THR A 26 5.50 -17.96 11.57
N LEU A 27 6.40 -16.96 11.63
CA LEU A 27 6.89 -16.26 10.44
C LEU A 27 7.60 -17.21 9.47
N PRO A 28 8.72 -17.87 9.82
CA PRO A 28 9.42 -18.78 8.90
C PRO A 28 8.52 -19.93 8.41
N LEU A 29 7.60 -20.41 9.24
CA LEU A 29 6.62 -21.43 8.83
C LEU A 29 5.70 -20.90 7.72
N SER A 30 5.20 -19.67 7.84
CA SER A 30 4.34 -19.05 6.83
C SER A 30 5.07 -18.92 5.48
N PHE A 31 6.33 -18.48 5.50
CA PHE A 31 7.18 -18.45 4.31
C PHE A 31 7.38 -19.85 3.70
N ALA A 32 7.65 -20.86 4.52
CA ALA A 32 7.80 -22.24 4.05
C ALA A 32 6.51 -22.78 3.40
N ILE A 33 5.34 -22.49 3.99
CA ILE A 33 4.04 -22.86 3.44
C ILE A 33 3.81 -22.20 2.07
N ALA A 34 4.11 -20.90 1.93
CA ALA A 34 3.96 -20.20 0.67
C ALA A 34 4.89 -20.76 -0.43
N ILE A 35 6.16 -21.03 -0.09
CA ILE A 35 7.12 -21.64 -1.01
C ILE A 35 6.63 -23.03 -1.44
N ALA A 36 6.28 -23.90 -0.49
CA ALA A 36 5.75 -25.23 -0.78
C ALA A 36 4.46 -25.17 -1.62
N GLY A 37 3.56 -24.25 -1.28
CA GLY A 37 2.33 -23.97 -2.00
C GLY A 37 2.59 -23.57 -3.45
N LYS A 38 3.53 -22.64 -3.70
CA LYS A 38 3.95 -22.27 -5.05
C LYS A 38 4.46 -23.47 -5.84
N TRP A 39 5.35 -24.29 -5.27
CA TRP A 39 5.91 -25.45 -5.98
C TRP A 39 4.87 -26.54 -6.25
N LEU A 40 3.93 -26.77 -5.33
CA LEU A 40 2.83 -27.72 -5.50
C LEU A 40 1.79 -27.23 -6.53
N LEU A 41 1.43 -25.95 -6.45
CA LEU A 41 0.37 -25.34 -7.26
C LEU A 41 0.84 -24.80 -8.60
N LEU A 42 2.10 -24.48 -8.81
CA LEU A 42 2.58 -23.93 -10.10
C LEU A 42 3.78 -24.67 -10.65
N GLY A 43 4.60 -25.28 -9.80
CA GLY A 43 5.88 -25.82 -10.21
C GLY A 43 6.79 -24.70 -10.71
N ARG A 44 7.50 -24.93 -11.82
CA ARG A 44 8.31 -23.91 -12.48
C ARG A 44 7.52 -23.29 -13.63
N VAL A 45 7.19 -22.01 -13.51
CA VAL A 45 6.42 -21.28 -14.53
C VAL A 45 7.32 -20.87 -15.70
N LYS A 46 6.76 -20.90 -16.92
CA LYS A 46 7.38 -20.43 -18.16
C LYS A 46 6.55 -19.29 -18.75
N ALA A 47 7.19 -18.41 -19.51
CA ALA A 47 6.50 -17.37 -20.26
C ALA A 47 5.49 -17.98 -21.24
N GLY A 48 4.36 -17.31 -21.43
CA GLY A 48 3.25 -17.82 -22.23
C GLY A 48 1.94 -17.09 -21.96
N SER A 49 0.84 -17.62 -22.53
CA SER A 49 -0.48 -17.04 -22.36
C SER A 49 -1.49 -18.09 -21.92
N HIS A 50 -2.15 -17.82 -20.80
CA HIS A 50 -3.11 -18.72 -20.16
C HIS A 50 -4.52 -18.13 -20.21
N ARG A 51 -5.55 -18.98 -20.15
CA ARG A 51 -6.94 -18.50 -20.11
C ARG A 51 -7.28 -17.96 -18.72
N LEU A 52 -7.89 -16.78 -18.67
CA LEU A 52 -8.54 -16.28 -17.45
C LEU A 52 -9.72 -17.20 -17.10
N TRP A 53 -10.06 -17.31 -15.81
CA TRP A 53 -11.13 -18.18 -15.30
C TRP A 53 -10.92 -19.69 -15.51
N GLY A 54 -9.74 -20.11 -15.97
CA GLY A 54 -9.37 -21.53 -16.11
C GLY A 54 -8.70 -22.13 -14.87
N PHE A 55 -8.37 -23.42 -14.93
CA PHE A 55 -7.67 -24.12 -13.85
C PHE A 55 -6.26 -23.53 -13.57
N TRP A 56 -5.57 -23.07 -14.62
CA TRP A 56 -4.29 -22.38 -14.46
C TRP A 56 -4.47 -21.07 -13.68
N HIS A 57 -5.51 -20.27 -14.00
CA HIS A 57 -5.83 -19.05 -13.27
C HIS A 57 -6.08 -19.35 -11.78
N TRP A 58 -6.85 -20.39 -11.45
CA TRP A 58 -7.09 -20.78 -10.05
C TRP A 58 -5.79 -21.15 -9.33
N ARG A 59 -4.91 -21.96 -9.95
CA ARG A 59 -3.60 -22.35 -9.38
C ARG A 59 -2.72 -21.13 -9.12
N TRP A 60 -2.63 -20.25 -10.11
CA TRP A 60 -1.85 -19.02 -10.08
C TRP A 60 -2.35 -18.04 -9.02
N TRP A 61 -3.66 -17.77 -9.03
CA TRP A 61 -4.32 -16.95 -8.03
C TRP A 61 -4.09 -17.51 -6.62
N THR A 62 -4.25 -18.82 -6.42
CA THR A 62 -4.06 -19.44 -5.10
C THR A 62 -2.62 -19.25 -4.61
N ALA A 63 -1.63 -19.48 -5.47
CA ALA A 63 -0.22 -19.28 -5.12
C ALA A 63 0.07 -17.81 -4.76
N GLN A 64 -0.46 -16.85 -5.54
CA GLN A 64 -0.31 -15.43 -5.23
C GLN A 64 -1.01 -15.03 -3.93
N ARG A 65 -2.18 -15.61 -3.61
CA ARG A 65 -2.86 -15.34 -2.33
C ARG A 65 -2.07 -15.88 -1.14
N LEU A 66 -1.41 -17.03 -1.27
CA LEU A 66 -0.48 -17.52 -0.23
C LEU A 66 0.68 -16.55 0.01
N GLU A 67 1.26 -15.98 -1.06
CA GLU A 67 2.31 -14.96 -0.96
C GLU A 67 1.80 -13.65 -0.34
N ALA A 68 0.58 -13.23 -0.66
CA ALA A 68 -0.01 -11.99 -0.15
C ALA A 68 -0.22 -11.97 1.38
N PHE A 69 -0.26 -13.14 2.05
CA PHE A 69 -0.32 -13.22 3.52
C PHE A 69 1.04 -13.07 4.21
N LEU A 70 2.14 -13.09 3.45
CA LEU A 70 3.47 -12.94 4.01
C LEU A 70 3.76 -11.47 4.31
N PRO A 71 4.44 -11.15 5.43
CA PRO A 71 4.91 -9.80 5.72
C PRO A 71 6.14 -9.46 4.87
N MET A 72 6.01 -9.48 3.55
CA MET A 72 7.09 -9.28 2.59
C MET A 72 7.82 -7.95 2.78
N ALA A 73 7.06 -6.90 3.13
CA ALA A 73 7.61 -5.59 3.44
C ALA A 73 8.65 -5.65 4.57
N TRP A 74 8.53 -6.58 5.52
CA TRP A 74 9.47 -6.69 6.64
C TRP A 74 10.82 -7.25 6.21
N ILE A 75 10.89 -8.06 5.15
CA ILE A 75 12.16 -8.64 4.68
C ILE A 75 12.73 -7.92 3.47
N ALA A 76 11.96 -7.06 2.80
CA ALA A 76 12.42 -6.24 1.69
C ALA A 76 13.63 -5.38 2.09
N GLY A 77 14.58 -5.23 1.16
CA GLY A 77 15.86 -4.55 1.36
C GLY A 77 16.91 -5.39 2.11
N THR A 78 16.60 -6.64 2.50
CA THR A 78 17.50 -7.48 3.31
C THR A 78 18.01 -8.71 2.55
N PRO A 79 19.06 -9.39 3.06
CA PRO A 79 19.48 -10.70 2.54
C PRO A 79 18.39 -11.76 2.52
N LEU A 80 17.41 -11.69 3.43
CA LEU A 80 16.31 -12.65 3.52
C LEU A 80 15.41 -12.60 2.28
N MET A 81 15.23 -11.41 1.69
CA MET A 81 14.44 -11.24 0.47
C MET A 81 15.05 -11.98 -0.73
N ARG A 82 16.39 -11.97 -0.84
CA ARG A 82 17.09 -12.73 -1.90
C ARG A 82 16.90 -14.23 -1.76
N LEU A 83 17.01 -14.73 -0.52
CA LEU A 83 16.80 -16.14 -0.22
C LEU A 83 15.38 -16.57 -0.57
N TYR A 84 14.39 -15.76 -0.19
CA TYR A 84 13.00 -15.98 -0.54
C TYR A 84 12.77 -16.00 -2.06
N ALA A 85 13.22 -14.96 -2.78
CA ALA A 85 13.07 -14.85 -4.23
C ALA A 85 13.69 -16.05 -4.97
N ARG A 86 14.86 -16.53 -4.54
CA ARG A 86 15.49 -17.76 -5.07
C ARG A 86 14.70 -19.02 -4.73
N ALA A 87 14.19 -19.14 -3.52
CA ALA A 87 13.36 -20.27 -3.12
C ALA A 87 12.03 -20.33 -3.91
N MET A 88 11.53 -19.17 -4.34
CA MET A 88 10.38 -19.04 -5.24
C MET A 88 10.74 -19.29 -6.72
N GLY A 89 12.02 -19.48 -7.05
CA GLY A 89 12.51 -19.90 -8.36
C GLY A 89 13.31 -18.85 -9.14
N GLY A 90 13.47 -17.64 -8.60
CA GLY A 90 14.17 -16.55 -9.27
C GLY A 90 15.68 -16.71 -9.37
N HIS A 91 16.26 -16.07 -10.38
CA HIS A 91 17.70 -16.05 -10.64
C HIS A 91 18.30 -14.74 -10.14
N ILE A 92 18.54 -14.69 -8.83
CA ILE A 92 18.97 -13.47 -8.14
C ILE A 92 20.43 -13.63 -7.70
N ASP A 93 21.28 -12.65 -7.93
CA ASP A 93 22.66 -12.66 -7.43
C ASP A 93 22.75 -12.38 -5.90
N ASN A 94 23.85 -12.82 -5.27
CA ASN A 94 24.10 -12.61 -3.83
C ASN A 94 24.32 -11.13 -3.46
N GLY A 95 24.90 -10.34 -4.36
CA GLY A 95 25.19 -8.92 -4.18
C GLY A 95 24.03 -8.00 -4.51
N ALA A 96 22.92 -8.52 -5.05
CA ALA A 96 21.77 -7.71 -5.43
C ALA A 96 21.03 -7.10 -4.22
N PHE A 97 20.53 -5.88 -4.40
CA PHE A 97 19.62 -5.24 -3.46
C PHE A 97 18.18 -5.32 -3.99
N LEU A 98 17.27 -5.89 -3.19
CA LEU A 98 15.86 -6.05 -3.52
C LEU A 98 14.98 -5.27 -2.54
N GLY A 99 14.72 -4.00 -2.86
CA GLY A 99 13.76 -3.17 -2.12
C GLY A 99 12.30 -3.46 -2.47
N CYS A 100 12.05 -4.14 -3.59
CA CYS A 100 10.71 -4.46 -4.07
C CYS A 100 10.18 -5.79 -3.52
N HIS A 101 8.86 -5.91 -3.49
CA HIS A 101 8.11 -7.14 -3.27
C HIS A 101 6.75 -7.04 -3.97
N GLY A 102 5.98 -8.13 -3.99
CA GLY A 102 4.63 -8.13 -4.56
C GLY A 102 4.34 -9.45 -5.26
N ASN A 103 3.19 -9.51 -5.93
CA ASN A 103 2.70 -10.70 -6.61
C ASN A 103 3.48 -10.97 -7.91
N MET A 104 4.76 -11.31 -7.81
CA MET A 104 5.64 -11.53 -8.95
C MET A 104 5.89 -13.02 -9.17
N LEU A 105 5.94 -13.45 -10.43
CA LEU A 105 6.38 -14.79 -10.78
C LEU A 105 7.91 -14.84 -10.78
N TRP A 106 8.49 -15.10 -9.60
CA TRP A 106 9.94 -15.12 -9.39
C TRP A 106 10.70 -16.00 -10.39
N ASP A 107 10.12 -17.12 -10.85
CA ASP A 107 10.69 -18.01 -11.89
C ASP A 107 11.11 -17.26 -13.18
N LEU A 108 10.51 -16.11 -13.46
CA LEU A 108 10.67 -15.33 -14.68
C LEU A 108 11.54 -14.08 -14.48
N ILE A 109 12.10 -13.91 -13.29
CA ILE A 109 12.92 -12.76 -12.92
C ILE A 109 14.38 -13.18 -12.82
N THR A 110 15.23 -12.44 -13.54
CA THR A 110 16.69 -12.54 -13.45
C THR A 110 17.27 -11.20 -13.00
N ILE A 111 18.10 -11.21 -11.95
CA ILE A 111 18.73 -10.03 -11.36
C ILE A 111 20.22 -10.31 -11.19
N GLY A 112 21.03 -9.54 -11.91
CA GLY A 112 22.48 -9.68 -11.99
C GLY A 112 23.25 -9.18 -10.77
N GLU A 113 24.57 -9.31 -10.84
CA GLU A 113 25.49 -8.97 -9.76
C GLU A 113 25.40 -7.49 -9.36
N ARG A 114 25.30 -7.21 -8.05
CA ARG A 114 25.17 -5.85 -7.49
C ARG A 114 24.04 -4.99 -8.07
N ALA A 115 23.08 -5.59 -8.78
CA ALA A 115 21.93 -4.86 -9.28
C ALA A 115 21.07 -4.33 -8.11
N THR A 116 20.49 -3.16 -8.29
CA THR A 116 19.67 -2.49 -7.28
C THR A 116 18.25 -2.32 -7.80
N ILE A 117 17.28 -2.83 -7.04
CA ILE A 117 15.85 -2.56 -7.27
C ILE A 117 15.32 -1.74 -6.10
N GLY A 118 14.83 -0.54 -6.39
CA GLY A 118 14.30 0.41 -5.42
C GLY A 118 13.03 -0.09 -4.73
N GLU A 119 12.71 0.52 -3.59
CA GLU A 119 11.48 0.24 -2.83
C GLU A 119 10.22 0.57 -3.66
N ASP A 120 9.14 -0.17 -3.41
CA ASP A 120 7.83 -0.03 -4.07
C ASP A 120 7.85 -0.14 -5.62
N THR A 121 8.93 -0.71 -6.18
CA THR A 121 9.04 -1.00 -7.62
C THR A 121 8.17 -2.21 -8.01
N LEU A 122 7.52 -2.14 -9.17
CA LEU A 122 6.78 -3.27 -9.74
C LEU A 122 7.55 -3.89 -10.92
N LEU A 123 7.95 -5.16 -10.78
CA LEU A 123 8.47 -5.97 -11.88
C LEU A 123 7.29 -6.79 -12.46
N LEU A 124 6.73 -6.33 -13.57
CA LEU A 124 5.54 -6.93 -14.18
C LEU A 124 5.91 -8.24 -14.88
N THR A 125 5.56 -9.36 -14.24
CA THR A 125 5.73 -10.71 -14.78
C THR A 125 4.47 -11.27 -15.41
N HIS A 126 3.35 -10.56 -15.27
CA HIS A 126 2.09 -10.93 -15.85
C HIS A 126 1.23 -9.68 -16.13
N ARG A 127 0.28 -9.83 -17.05
CA ARG A 127 -0.80 -8.87 -17.31
C ARG A 127 -2.06 -9.64 -17.67
N VAL A 128 -3.24 -9.13 -17.29
CA VAL A 128 -4.52 -9.64 -17.77
C VAL A 128 -5.03 -8.77 -18.91
N ARG A 129 -5.25 -9.38 -20.07
CA ARG A 129 -5.68 -8.71 -21.31
C ARG A 129 -6.64 -9.61 -22.07
N ALA A 130 -7.79 -9.05 -22.48
CA ALA A 130 -8.79 -9.73 -23.32
C ALA A 130 -9.12 -11.18 -22.88
N GLY A 131 -9.40 -11.38 -21.57
CA GLY A 131 -9.72 -12.70 -21.01
C GLY A 131 -8.55 -13.70 -20.96
N ARG A 132 -7.30 -13.23 -21.10
CA ARG A 132 -6.09 -14.03 -21.00
C ARG A 132 -5.12 -13.44 -19.98
N ILE A 133 -4.33 -14.31 -19.37
CA ILE A 133 -3.22 -13.94 -18.48
C ILE A 133 -1.95 -14.15 -19.30
N GLU A 134 -1.33 -13.04 -19.70
CA GLU A 134 -0.04 -13.01 -20.37
C GLU A 134 1.04 -13.05 -19.29
N VAL A 135 2.03 -13.91 -19.47
CA VAL A 135 3.10 -14.17 -18.50
C VAL A 135 4.43 -14.04 -19.22
N GLY A 136 5.37 -13.31 -18.64
CA GLY A 136 6.58 -12.86 -19.31
C GLY A 136 7.74 -12.61 -18.36
N THR A 137 8.92 -12.40 -18.94
CA THR A 137 10.18 -12.31 -18.18
C THR A 137 10.57 -10.88 -17.88
N VAL A 138 11.33 -10.68 -16.80
CA VAL A 138 12.01 -9.42 -16.49
C VAL A 138 13.48 -9.71 -16.21
N ARG A 139 14.38 -8.97 -16.88
CA ARG A 139 15.84 -9.19 -16.77
C ARG A 139 16.55 -7.90 -16.37
N ILE A 140 17.28 -7.93 -15.26
CA ILE A 140 18.06 -6.81 -14.76
C ILE A 140 19.53 -7.23 -14.75
N GLY A 141 20.36 -6.52 -15.52
CA GLY A 141 21.78 -6.79 -15.69
C GLY A 141 22.63 -6.49 -14.44
N ALA A 142 23.91 -6.81 -14.53
CA ALA A 142 24.87 -6.51 -13.46
C ALA A 142 25.06 -5.00 -13.29
N ASP A 143 25.17 -4.53 -12.05
CA ASP A 143 25.27 -3.10 -11.67
C ASP A 143 24.12 -2.21 -12.19
N ALA A 144 23.06 -2.81 -12.75
CA ALA A 144 21.90 -2.06 -13.21
C ALA A 144 21.08 -1.55 -12.02
N THR A 145 20.42 -0.40 -12.20
CA THR A 145 19.65 0.26 -11.13
C THR A 145 18.25 0.57 -11.60
N VAL A 146 17.26 0.12 -10.84
CA VAL A 146 15.86 0.51 -10.98
C VAL A 146 15.49 1.39 -9.79
N GLY A 147 15.10 2.62 -10.05
CA GLY A 147 14.76 3.60 -9.03
C GLY A 147 13.49 3.26 -8.27
N ALA A 148 13.29 3.93 -7.13
CA ALA A 148 12.13 3.70 -6.27
C ALA A 148 10.82 3.95 -7.01
N ALA A 149 9.83 3.13 -6.69
CA ALA A 149 8.49 3.15 -7.23
C ALA A 149 8.38 2.96 -8.76
N ALA A 150 9.46 2.64 -9.47
CA ALA A 150 9.43 2.44 -10.92
C ALA A 150 8.58 1.23 -11.33
N ILE A 151 8.18 1.16 -12.60
CA ILE A 151 7.55 -0.01 -13.19
C ILE A 151 8.42 -0.55 -14.33
N VAL A 152 8.75 -1.84 -14.25
CA VAL A 152 9.43 -2.57 -15.33
C VAL A 152 8.40 -3.47 -16.01
N GLY A 153 8.12 -3.17 -17.27
CA GLY A 153 7.12 -3.83 -18.09
C GLY A 153 7.41 -5.31 -18.36
N LEU A 154 6.37 -5.99 -18.84
CA LEU A 154 6.44 -7.39 -19.24
C LEU A 154 7.46 -7.57 -20.37
N ASN A 155 8.26 -8.64 -20.33
CA ASN A 155 9.27 -8.95 -21.34
C ASN A 155 10.35 -7.87 -21.52
N SER A 156 10.53 -6.99 -20.53
CA SER A 156 11.47 -5.88 -20.58
C SER A 156 12.80 -6.22 -19.89
N ALA A 157 13.84 -5.47 -20.21
CA ALA A 157 15.17 -5.68 -19.66
C ALA A 157 15.94 -4.39 -19.39
N LEU A 158 16.84 -4.44 -18.41
CA LEU A 158 17.90 -3.46 -18.23
C LEU A 158 19.23 -4.19 -18.45
N ALA A 159 20.06 -3.71 -19.37
CA ALA A 159 21.40 -4.25 -19.58
C ALA A 159 22.36 -3.86 -18.45
N ASP A 160 23.61 -4.34 -18.51
CA ASP A 160 24.60 -4.09 -17.46
C ASP A 160 24.88 -2.58 -17.29
N GLY A 161 24.89 -2.12 -16.04
CA GLY A 161 25.09 -0.71 -15.69
C GLY A 161 23.98 0.26 -16.15
N ALA A 162 22.89 -0.27 -16.73
CA ALA A 162 21.74 0.52 -17.15
C ALA A 162 20.96 1.08 -15.95
N GLY A 163 20.31 2.22 -16.13
CA GLY A 163 19.49 2.86 -15.10
C GLY A 163 18.07 3.10 -15.58
N LEU A 164 17.09 2.87 -14.70
CA LEU A 164 15.74 3.39 -14.81
C LEU A 164 15.51 4.30 -13.61
N ASP A 165 15.17 5.57 -13.85
CA ASP A 165 15.00 6.56 -12.79
C ASP A 165 13.82 6.23 -11.86
N ALA A 166 13.81 6.85 -10.69
CA ALA A 166 12.67 6.75 -9.78
C ALA A 166 11.39 7.18 -10.50
N ARG A 167 10.30 6.47 -10.23
CA ARG A 167 9.03 6.66 -10.95
C ARG A 167 9.12 6.49 -12.48
N GLY A 168 10.18 5.88 -13.01
CA GLY A 168 10.26 5.54 -14.43
C GLY A 168 9.31 4.39 -14.81
N CYS A 169 8.80 4.39 -16.04
CA CYS A 169 8.00 3.30 -16.59
C CYS A 169 8.63 2.71 -17.85
N LEU A 170 9.34 1.60 -17.70
CA LEU A 170 9.85 0.86 -18.85
C LEU A 170 8.72 0.05 -19.49
N VAL A 171 8.33 0.42 -20.71
CA VAL A 171 7.21 -0.19 -21.42
C VAL A 171 7.48 -1.65 -21.79
N GLU A 172 6.41 -2.40 -22.09
CA GLU A 172 6.48 -3.82 -22.47
C GLU A 172 7.47 -4.05 -23.63
N GLY A 173 8.35 -5.04 -23.48
CA GLY A 173 9.35 -5.42 -24.47
C GLY A 173 10.55 -4.47 -24.61
N ALA A 174 10.55 -3.32 -23.93
CA ALA A 174 11.65 -2.37 -24.01
C ALA A 174 12.90 -2.85 -23.28
N THR A 175 14.07 -2.45 -23.79
CA THR A 175 15.36 -2.74 -23.17
C THR A 175 16.18 -1.46 -23.01
N VAL A 176 16.60 -1.15 -21.78
CA VAL A 176 17.54 -0.05 -21.53
C VAL A 176 18.96 -0.53 -21.86
N PRO A 177 19.67 0.10 -22.82
CA PRO A 177 21.01 -0.32 -23.22
C PRO A 177 22.08 -0.15 -22.13
N THR A 178 23.20 -0.85 -22.29
CA THR A 178 24.33 -0.84 -21.35
C THR A 178 24.78 0.57 -21.03
N GLY A 179 24.87 0.90 -19.74
CA GLY A 179 25.34 2.20 -19.26
C GLY A 179 24.41 3.41 -19.50
N GLN A 180 23.30 3.24 -20.24
CA GLN A 180 22.31 4.31 -20.43
C GLN A 180 21.39 4.44 -19.23
N VAL A 181 20.80 5.63 -19.05
CA VAL A 181 19.76 5.87 -18.05
C VAL A 181 18.52 6.37 -18.76
N TRP A 182 17.37 5.80 -18.45
CA TRP A 182 16.08 6.25 -18.93
C TRP A 182 15.22 6.77 -17.77
N SER A 183 14.36 7.76 -18.02
CA SER A 183 13.46 8.36 -17.03
C SER A 183 12.11 8.74 -17.64
N GLY A 184 11.12 9.01 -16.79
CA GLY A 184 9.77 9.39 -17.22
C GLY A 184 8.79 8.23 -17.38
N SER A 185 7.56 8.57 -17.74
CA SER A 185 6.50 7.63 -18.09
C SER A 185 5.85 8.09 -19.40
N PRO A 186 6.05 7.37 -20.52
CA PRO A 186 6.95 6.23 -20.70
C PRO A 186 8.43 6.62 -20.49
N ALA A 187 9.28 5.64 -20.19
CA ALA A 187 10.70 5.89 -19.96
C ALA A 187 11.45 6.13 -21.28
N GLU A 188 12.19 7.23 -21.34
CA GLU A 188 13.00 7.65 -22.49
C GLU A 188 14.45 7.94 -22.06
N PRO A 189 15.44 7.92 -22.98
CA PRO A 189 16.82 8.27 -22.66
C PRO A 189 16.95 9.63 -21.99
N ALA A 190 17.66 9.66 -20.86
CA ALA A 190 17.83 10.85 -20.04
C ALA A 190 19.27 10.97 -19.51
N ALA A 191 19.58 12.14 -18.96
CA ALA A 191 20.83 12.34 -18.24
C ALA A 191 20.87 11.44 -16.98
N ARG A 192 22.05 10.91 -16.66
CA ARG A 192 22.24 10.12 -15.44
C ARG A 192 22.10 11.05 -14.23
N PRO A 193 21.14 10.82 -13.32
CA PRO A 193 20.96 11.69 -12.16
C PRO A 193 22.09 11.48 -11.15
N ASP A 194 22.41 12.52 -10.37
CA ASP A 194 23.50 12.52 -9.39
C ASP A 194 23.40 11.36 -8.38
N TRP A 195 22.18 10.95 -8.05
CA TRP A 195 21.95 9.87 -7.10
C TRP A 195 22.32 8.48 -7.66
N MET A 196 22.42 8.32 -8.98
CA MET A 196 22.90 7.11 -9.69
C MET A 196 24.40 7.17 -10.03
N VAL A 197 25.16 7.99 -9.30
CA VAL A 197 26.61 8.09 -9.44
C VAL A 197 27.30 7.47 -8.22
N GLY A 198 28.48 6.90 -8.41
CA GLY A 198 29.33 6.36 -7.33
C GLY A 198 28.91 4.97 -6.84
N LYS A 199 29.89 4.24 -6.28
CA LYS A 199 29.71 2.89 -5.76
C LYS A 199 30.39 2.76 -4.39
N ALA A 200 29.91 1.83 -3.57
CA ALA A 200 30.53 1.49 -2.31
C ALA A 200 31.88 0.78 -2.56
N ASP A 201 32.89 1.14 -1.77
CA ASP A 201 34.22 0.51 -1.87
C ASP A 201 34.19 -0.95 -1.38
N GLY A 202 34.67 -1.88 -2.20
CA GLY A 202 34.74 -3.29 -1.83
C GLY A 202 33.39 -4.00 -1.72
N ALA A 203 33.43 -5.29 -1.34
CA ALA A 203 32.22 -6.11 -1.25
C ALA A 203 31.31 -5.68 -0.08
N LEU A 204 30.00 -5.78 -0.27
CA LEU A 204 29.02 -5.62 0.79
C LEU A 204 28.98 -6.88 1.66
N ASN A 205 28.93 -6.71 2.98
CA ASN A 205 28.77 -7.81 3.94
C ASN A 205 27.59 -7.54 4.89
N PRO A 206 26.35 -7.63 4.39
CA PRO A 206 25.17 -7.45 5.22
C PRO A 206 25.07 -8.63 6.19
N ARG A 207 25.34 -8.39 7.48
CA ARG A 207 25.25 -9.41 8.53
C ARG A 207 23.79 -9.87 8.68
N ALA A 208 23.43 -11.00 8.05
CA ALA A 208 22.06 -11.51 8.02
C ALA A 208 21.42 -11.64 9.41
N GLY A 209 22.21 -12.00 10.44
CA GLY A 209 21.73 -12.08 11.82
C GLY A 209 21.15 -10.78 12.38
N ARG A 210 21.63 -9.61 11.91
CA ARG A 210 21.03 -8.31 12.30
C ARG A 210 19.60 -8.18 11.78
N TYR A 211 19.36 -8.55 10.53
CA TYR A 211 18.04 -8.48 9.91
C TYR A 211 17.09 -9.54 10.47
N VAL A 212 17.58 -10.73 10.81
CA VAL A 212 16.78 -11.75 11.53
C VAL A 212 16.34 -11.21 12.88
N LEU A 213 17.25 -10.60 13.64
CA LEU A 213 16.91 -9.96 14.92
C LEU A 213 15.92 -8.81 14.72
N GLY A 214 16.12 -7.97 13.70
CA GLY A 214 15.19 -6.89 13.36
C GLY A 214 13.77 -7.40 13.04
N VAL A 215 13.65 -8.43 12.20
CA VAL A 215 12.35 -9.05 11.87
C VAL A 215 11.70 -9.68 13.11
N ALA A 216 12.48 -10.36 13.96
CA ALA A 216 11.98 -10.91 15.22
C ALA A 216 11.49 -9.79 16.16
N SER A 217 12.21 -8.67 16.25
CA SER A 217 11.80 -7.49 16.99
C SER A 217 10.50 -6.87 16.44
N LEU A 218 10.34 -6.79 15.12
CA LEU A 218 9.06 -6.35 14.51
C LEU A 218 7.91 -7.29 14.88
N GLY A 219 8.15 -8.60 14.87
CA GLY A 219 7.18 -9.60 15.33
C GLY A 219 6.79 -9.40 16.80
N LEU A 220 7.76 -9.15 17.67
CA LEU A 220 7.52 -8.85 19.08
C LEU A 220 6.74 -7.54 19.26
N VAL A 221 7.09 -6.48 18.53
CA VAL A 221 6.34 -5.22 18.58
C VAL A 221 4.89 -5.47 18.16
N ARG A 222 4.64 -6.16 17.04
CA ARG A 222 3.29 -6.53 16.59
C ARG A 222 2.54 -7.33 17.65
N PHE A 223 3.19 -8.29 18.31
CA PHE A 223 2.59 -9.03 19.42
C PHE A 223 2.19 -8.08 20.57
N VAL A 224 3.09 -7.18 21.00
CA VAL A 224 2.81 -6.23 22.08
C VAL A 224 1.65 -5.30 21.75
N THR A 225 1.48 -4.88 20.48
CA THR A 225 0.32 -4.06 20.07
C THR A 225 -1.03 -4.76 20.27
N SER A 226 -1.05 -6.10 20.29
CA SER A 226 -2.27 -6.91 20.46
C SER A 226 -2.66 -7.18 21.92
N LEU A 227 -1.86 -6.73 22.90
CA LEU A 227 -2.09 -7.03 24.32
C LEU A 227 -3.44 -6.57 24.87
N PRO A 228 -3.98 -5.37 24.57
CA PRO A 228 -5.29 -4.96 25.07
C PRO A 228 -6.41 -5.90 24.63
N LEU A 229 -6.34 -6.40 23.40
CA LEU A 229 -7.27 -7.41 22.89
C LEU A 229 -7.11 -8.74 23.66
N ALA A 230 -5.87 -9.19 23.85
CA ALA A 230 -5.60 -10.43 24.60
C ALA A 230 -6.11 -10.35 26.05
N VAL A 231 -5.89 -9.21 26.73
CA VAL A 231 -6.40 -8.95 28.09
C VAL A 231 -7.92 -8.88 28.10
N SER A 232 -8.54 -8.18 27.14
CA SER A 232 -10.00 -8.08 27.07
C SER A 232 -10.66 -9.46 26.88
N LEU A 233 -10.10 -10.31 26.03
CA LEU A 233 -10.54 -11.70 25.87
C LEU A 233 -10.35 -12.52 27.14
N ALA A 234 -9.21 -12.38 27.81
CA ALA A 234 -8.92 -13.09 29.06
C ALA A 234 -9.93 -12.80 30.18
N LEU A 235 -10.35 -11.54 30.29
CA LEU A 235 -11.26 -11.08 31.34
C LEU A 235 -12.72 -11.46 31.07
N THR A 236 -13.07 -11.82 29.84
CA THR A 236 -14.48 -11.98 29.39
C THR A 236 -14.83 -13.41 28.99
N LEU A 237 -13.84 -14.26 28.73
CA LEU A 237 -14.03 -15.68 28.47
C LEU A 237 -14.27 -16.42 29.79
N ASP A 238 -15.48 -16.27 30.33
CA ASP A 238 -15.99 -17.08 31.43
C ASP A 238 -16.23 -18.53 30.96
N GLN A 239 -15.73 -19.51 31.71
CA GLN A 239 -15.70 -20.91 31.30
C GLN A 239 -16.98 -21.70 31.60
N GLY A 240 -17.94 -21.10 32.30
CA GLY A 240 -19.21 -21.75 32.66
C GLY A 240 -20.41 -21.40 31.78
N GLY A 241 -20.25 -20.51 30.79
CA GLY A 241 -21.37 -19.96 30.00
C GLY A 241 -21.88 -20.88 28.87
N THR A 242 -23.13 -20.67 28.46
CA THR A 242 -23.66 -21.27 27.22
C THR A 242 -22.89 -20.79 25.98
N ALA A 243 -22.95 -21.54 24.88
CA ALA A 243 -22.32 -21.13 23.62
C ALA A 243 -22.78 -19.76 23.11
N ALA A 244 -24.05 -19.39 23.37
CA ALA A 244 -24.60 -18.08 22.98
C ALA A 244 -24.04 -16.94 23.83
N SER A 245 -23.97 -17.10 25.16
CA SER A 245 -23.38 -16.10 26.06
C SER A 245 -21.88 -15.92 25.79
N LEU A 246 -21.16 -17.00 25.48
CA LEU A 246 -19.76 -16.96 25.04
C LEU A 246 -19.57 -16.21 23.71
N GLY A 247 -20.51 -16.35 22.77
CA GLY A 247 -20.49 -15.61 21.51
C GLY A 247 -20.64 -14.11 21.72
N VAL A 248 -21.63 -13.68 22.51
CA VAL A 248 -21.85 -12.26 22.83
C VAL A 248 -20.67 -11.66 23.59
N SER A 249 -20.13 -12.36 24.59
CA SER A 249 -18.97 -11.88 25.34
C SER A 249 -17.73 -11.74 24.44
N THR A 250 -17.52 -12.67 23.50
CA THR A 250 -16.43 -12.59 22.50
C THR A 250 -16.57 -11.36 21.60
N LEU A 251 -17.78 -11.03 21.16
CA LEU A 251 -18.02 -9.83 20.33
C LEU A 251 -17.74 -8.54 21.10
N VAL A 252 -18.25 -8.43 22.34
CA VAL A 252 -18.04 -7.25 23.18
C VAL A 252 -16.56 -7.09 23.54
N ALA A 253 -15.90 -8.18 23.93
CA ALA A 253 -14.47 -8.19 24.24
C ALA A 253 -13.60 -7.82 23.04
N GLY A 254 -13.92 -8.39 21.87
CA GLY A 254 -13.25 -8.05 20.62
C GLY A 254 -13.41 -6.57 20.27
N ALA A 255 -14.62 -6.02 20.42
CA ALA A 255 -14.90 -4.62 20.14
C ALA A 255 -14.17 -3.69 21.11
N VAL A 256 -14.27 -3.93 22.41
CA VAL A 256 -13.62 -3.10 23.45
C VAL A 256 -12.10 -3.23 23.39
N GLY A 257 -11.58 -4.46 23.38
CA GLY A 257 -10.15 -4.73 23.31
C GLY A 257 -9.52 -4.18 22.01
N GLY A 258 -10.21 -4.34 20.89
CA GLY A 258 -9.79 -3.78 19.60
C GLY A 258 -9.79 -2.26 19.56
N ALA A 259 -10.82 -1.61 20.12
CA ALA A 259 -10.86 -0.15 20.24
C ALA A 259 -9.70 0.36 21.12
N LEU A 260 -9.44 -0.29 22.25
CA LEU A 260 -8.32 0.04 23.14
C LEU A 260 -6.94 -0.24 22.52
N CYS A 261 -6.85 -1.20 21.59
CA CYS A 261 -5.63 -1.44 20.82
C CYS A 261 -5.19 -0.22 20.01
N MET A 262 -6.08 0.69 19.59
CA MET A 262 -5.70 1.83 18.75
C MET A 262 -4.74 2.82 19.46
N PRO A 263 -5.12 3.47 20.58
CA PRO A 263 -4.20 4.34 21.31
C PRO A 263 -2.99 3.57 21.88
N TRP A 264 -3.17 2.31 22.28
CA TRP A 264 -2.07 1.46 22.75
C TRP A 264 -1.03 1.19 21.65
N THR A 265 -1.49 0.87 20.45
CA THR A 265 -0.62 0.63 19.28
C THR A 265 0.17 1.89 18.94
N ALA A 266 -0.47 3.07 18.95
CA ALA A 266 0.22 4.34 18.77
C ALA A 266 1.32 4.54 19.82
N LEU A 267 1.05 4.26 21.10
CA LEU A 267 2.03 4.37 22.18
C LEU A 267 3.20 3.38 21.99
N VAL A 268 2.92 2.12 21.69
CA VAL A 268 3.94 1.07 21.49
C VAL A 268 4.83 1.41 20.30
N LEU A 269 4.24 1.83 19.18
CA LEU A 269 4.98 2.21 17.98
C LEU A 269 5.83 3.46 18.20
N TRP A 270 5.29 4.47 18.90
CA TRP A 270 6.04 5.64 19.30
C TRP A 270 7.23 5.26 20.19
N ALA A 271 7.01 4.43 21.22
CA ALA A 271 8.06 3.98 22.12
C ALA A 271 9.13 3.16 21.38
N ALA A 272 8.71 2.18 20.56
CA ALA A 272 9.60 1.39 19.73
C ALA A 272 10.42 2.29 18.80
N ARG A 273 9.80 3.31 18.20
CA ARG A 273 10.49 4.26 17.34
C ARG A 273 11.52 5.11 18.09
N ARG A 274 11.25 5.49 19.34
CA ARG A 274 12.17 6.27 20.19
C ARG A 274 13.38 5.47 20.67
N LEU A 275 13.30 4.15 20.68
CA LEU A 275 14.43 3.26 20.98
C LEU A 275 15.41 3.12 19.80
N VAL A 276 14.99 3.50 18.59
CA VAL A 276 15.84 3.45 17.38
C VAL A 276 16.61 4.75 17.26
N PRO A 277 17.95 4.71 17.13
CA PRO A 277 18.74 5.92 16.91
C PRO A 277 18.26 6.71 15.68
N PRO A 278 18.08 8.04 15.81
CA PRO A 278 17.58 8.86 14.71
C PRO A 278 18.60 8.95 13.57
N VAL A 279 18.11 9.00 12.34
CA VAL A 279 18.93 9.16 11.13
C VAL A 279 18.71 10.56 10.58
N VAL A 280 19.66 11.47 10.82
CA VAL A 280 19.52 12.91 10.56
C VAL A 280 20.65 13.41 9.65
N GLY A 281 20.34 14.43 8.83
CA GLY A 281 21.31 15.10 7.96
C GLY A 281 21.44 14.44 6.58
N ARG A 282 22.36 14.99 5.78
CA ARG A 282 22.71 14.47 4.45
C ARG A 282 23.86 13.50 4.57
N ALA A 283 23.67 12.26 4.13
CA ALA A 283 24.74 11.27 4.09
C ALA A 283 24.59 10.29 2.93
N SER A 284 25.72 9.75 2.50
CA SER A 284 25.83 8.62 1.58
C SER A 284 26.53 7.49 2.33
N VAL A 285 25.77 6.49 2.78
CA VAL A 285 26.27 5.40 3.62
C VAL A 285 26.18 4.08 2.89
N ARG A 286 27.00 3.10 3.30
CA ARG A 286 26.93 1.75 2.76
C ARG A 286 25.65 1.02 3.19
N LEU A 287 25.14 0.17 2.31
CA LEU A 287 23.96 -0.69 2.55
C LEU A 287 24.11 -1.67 3.74
N ASP A 288 25.34 -2.02 4.13
CA ASP A 288 25.64 -2.93 5.24
C ASP A 288 25.98 -2.22 6.56
N SER A 289 25.85 -0.90 6.59
CA SER A 289 26.13 -0.07 7.77
C SER A 289 25.05 -0.18 8.85
N MET A 290 25.41 0.16 10.10
CA MET A 290 24.43 0.25 11.18
C MET A 290 23.46 1.43 11.02
N VAL A 291 23.89 2.52 10.37
CA VAL A 291 23.03 3.66 10.07
C VAL A 291 21.89 3.22 9.15
N GLU A 292 22.22 2.45 8.11
CA GLU A 292 21.22 1.88 7.20
C GLU A 292 20.29 0.91 7.93
N TYR A 293 20.81 0.06 8.82
CA TYR A 293 19.98 -0.82 9.64
C TYR A 293 18.97 -0.05 10.50
N HIS A 294 19.39 1.05 11.15
CA HIS A 294 18.49 1.90 11.93
C HIS A 294 17.42 2.55 11.04
N ARG A 295 17.80 3.05 9.86
CA ARG A 295 16.87 3.62 8.87
C ARG A 295 15.84 2.59 8.43
N TRP A 296 16.30 1.41 8.01
CA TRP A 296 15.44 0.31 7.57
C TRP A 296 14.44 -0.09 8.66
N PHE A 297 14.91 -0.28 9.89
CA PHE A 297 14.03 -0.69 11.00
C PHE A 297 13.02 0.41 11.35
N ALA A 298 13.45 1.68 11.35
CA ALA A 298 12.56 2.83 11.53
C ALA A 298 11.49 2.94 10.43
N ASP A 299 11.87 2.73 9.17
CA ASP A 299 10.92 2.67 8.05
C ASP A 299 9.91 1.53 8.22
N ARG A 300 10.36 0.32 8.59
CA ARG A 300 9.44 -0.82 8.82
C ARG A 300 8.48 -0.58 9.99
N LEU A 301 8.92 0.09 11.05
CA LEU A 301 8.03 0.55 12.12
C LEU A 301 6.99 1.56 11.62
N ASN A 302 7.39 2.51 10.76
CA ASN A 302 6.48 3.49 10.19
C ASN A 302 5.46 2.83 9.24
N ARG A 303 5.89 1.90 8.38
CA ARG A 303 4.97 1.12 7.52
C ARG A 303 3.98 0.29 8.35
N MET A 304 4.43 -0.30 9.46
CA MET A 304 3.54 -0.99 10.41
C MET A 304 2.56 -0.02 11.09
N ALA A 305 2.95 1.23 11.34
CA ALA A 305 2.04 2.26 11.84
C ALA A 305 0.94 2.59 10.82
N VAL A 306 1.30 2.76 9.54
CA VAL A 306 0.32 2.97 8.45
C VAL A 306 -0.65 1.80 8.34
N GLU A 307 -0.16 0.55 8.44
CA GLU A 307 -1.00 -0.66 8.40
C GLU A 307 -1.97 -0.73 9.60
N LEU A 308 -1.48 -0.59 10.83
CA LEU A 308 -2.27 -0.83 12.03
C LEU A 308 -3.14 0.36 12.44
N LEU A 309 -2.74 1.58 12.08
CA LEU A 309 -3.40 2.84 12.43
C LEU A 309 -3.90 3.57 11.19
N TYR A 310 -4.29 2.87 10.12
CA TYR A 310 -4.68 3.49 8.85
C TYR A 310 -5.65 4.68 9.01
N SER A 311 -6.73 4.53 9.78
CA SER A 311 -7.72 5.60 10.04
C SER A 311 -7.19 6.81 10.81
N LEU A 312 -5.99 6.74 11.40
CA LEU A 312 -5.30 7.88 12.01
C LEU A 312 -4.75 8.82 10.93
N TYR A 313 -4.33 8.28 9.78
CA TYR A 313 -3.89 9.09 8.65
C TYR A 313 -5.10 9.73 7.97
N GLY A 314 -4.93 10.92 7.39
CA GLY A 314 -6.05 11.71 6.85
C GLY A 314 -6.98 12.25 7.94
N SER A 315 -6.47 12.39 9.17
CA SER A 315 -7.18 12.99 10.31
C SER A 315 -6.40 14.19 10.87
N LEU A 316 -7.04 14.98 11.71
CA LEU A 316 -6.41 16.04 12.51
C LEU A 316 -5.29 15.51 13.44
N PHE A 317 -5.28 14.21 13.74
CA PHE A 317 -4.26 13.58 14.57
C PHE A 317 -2.98 13.23 13.81
N ALA A 318 -3.03 13.10 12.47
CA ALA A 318 -1.90 12.64 11.66
C ALA A 318 -0.68 13.56 11.77
N ALA A 319 -0.87 14.89 11.69
CA ALA A 319 0.22 15.85 11.84
C ALA A 319 0.86 15.78 13.25
N THR A 320 0.04 15.60 14.28
CA THR A 320 0.53 15.45 15.66
C THR A 320 1.28 14.13 15.85
N TRP A 321 0.79 13.05 15.25
CA TRP A 321 1.47 11.76 15.23
C TRP A 321 2.85 11.85 14.57
N LEU A 322 2.96 12.46 13.40
CA LEU A 322 4.25 12.65 12.72
C LEU A 322 5.22 13.53 13.54
N ARG A 323 4.73 14.58 14.21
CA ARG A 323 5.53 15.36 15.17
C ARG A 323 6.04 14.49 16.31
N ALA A 324 5.19 13.63 16.86
CA ALA A 324 5.57 12.72 17.93
C ALA A 324 6.64 11.71 17.49
N LEU A 325 6.67 11.33 16.21
CA LEU A 325 7.69 10.46 15.62
C LEU A 325 8.99 11.19 15.25
N GLY A 326 8.99 12.53 15.21
CA GLY A 326 10.19 13.36 15.02
C GLY A 326 10.18 14.31 13.82
N ALA A 327 9.09 14.33 13.03
CA ALA A 327 8.96 15.27 11.92
C ALA A 327 8.67 16.70 12.37
N LYS A 328 9.13 17.68 11.60
CA LYS A 328 8.78 19.09 11.82
C LYS A 328 7.58 19.44 10.96
N VAL A 329 6.38 19.35 11.52
CA VAL A 329 5.13 19.64 10.81
C VAL A 329 4.50 20.91 11.36
N GLY A 330 4.24 21.87 10.47
CA GLY A 330 3.60 23.16 10.75
C GLY A 330 2.16 23.07 11.23
N ARG A 331 1.52 24.25 11.31
CA ARG A 331 0.13 24.42 11.75
C ARG A 331 -0.85 24.20 10.60
N ALA A 332 -2.02 23.64 10.91
CA ALA A 332 -3.11 23.40 9.95
C ALA A 332 -2.70 22.58 8.69
N CYS A 333 -1.70 21.72 8.84
CA CYS A 333 -1.29 20.79 7.80
C CYS A 333 -2.26 19.61 7.75
N GLU A 334 -2.59 19.18 6.55
CA GLU A 334 -3.35 17.96 6.30
C GLU A 334 -2.38 16.89 5.81
N VAL A 335 -2.32 15.76 6.50
CA VAL A 335 -1.39 14.68 6.17
C VAL A 335 -2.13 13.36 6.12
N SER A 336 -2.12 12.76 4.94
CA SER A 336 -2.78 11.49 4.64
C SER A 336 -1.76 10.35 4.71
N THR A 337 -1.89 9.26 3.96
CA THR A 337 -0.96 8.12 4.06
C THR A 337 0.35 8.37 3.30
N VAL A 338 1.26 9.15 3.89
CA VAL A 338 2.58 9.42 3.30
C VAL A 338 3.52 8.22 3.53
N ALA A 339 4.15 7.74 2.46
CA ALA A 339 5.08 6.61 2.48
C ALA A 339 6.53 7.07 2.22
N HIS A 340 7.49 6.17 2.50
CA HIS A 340 8.95 6.41 2.42
C HIS A 340 9.49 7.49 3.36
N VAL A 341 8.69 7.92 4.34
CA VAL A 341 9.08 8.96 5.29
C VAL A 341 9.99 8.39 6.37
N VAL A 342 11.14 9.02 6.55
CA VAL A 342 11.90 9.00 7.79
C VAL A 342 11.54 10.27 8.56
N PRO A 343 10.74 10.20 9.64
CA PRO A 343 10.15 11.38 10.26
C PRO A 343 11.14 12.51 10.57
N GLU A 344 12.32 12.21 11.12
CA GLU A 344 13.33 13.22 11.47
C GLU A 344 13.97 13.94 10.28
N GLN A 345 13.76 13.43 9.07
CA GLN A 345 14.22 14.04 7.82
C GLN A 345 13.10 14.83 7.12
N LEU A 346 11.90 14.89 7.69
CA LEU A 346 10.75 15.54 7.07
C LEU A 346 10.44 16.89 7.74
N GLU A 347 10.43 17.93 6.92
CA GLU A 347 9.96 19.26 7.29
C GLU A 347 8.77 19.66 6.40
N VAL A 348 7.67 20.05 7.02
CA VAL A 348 6.41 20.43 6.36
C VAL A 348 5.98 21.79 6.90
N GLY A 349 5.91 22.79 6.01
CA GLY A 349 5.49 24.15 6.32
C GLY A 349 4.02 24.26 6.68
N ASP A 350 3.61 25.45 7.14
CA ASP A 350 2.26 25.71 7.59
C ASP A 350 1.25 25.54 6.44
N ARG A 351 0.08 24.97 6.75
CA ARG A 351 -1.04 24.78 5.81
C ARG A 351 -0.72 23.93 4.59
N ALA A 352 0.39 23.20 4.58
CA ALA A 352 0.70 22.24 3.53
C ALA A 352 -0.28 21.05 3.55
N PHE A 353 -0.42 20.40 2.40
CA PHE A 353 -1.31 19.25 2.21
C PHE A 353 -0.53 18.12 1.57
N LEU A 354 -0.43 16.98 2.27
CA LEU A 354 0.18 15.75 1.75
C LEU A 354 -0.92 14.71 1.56
N ALA A 355 -1.23 14.38 0.32
CA ALA A 355 -2.32 13.48 -0.04
C ALA A 355 -1.93 12.00 0.03
N ASP A 356 -2.90 11.12 -0.25
CA ASP A 356 -2.74 9.68 -0.08
C ASP A 356 -1.65 9.06 -0.94
N ALA A 357 -0.97 8.09 -0.36
CA ALA A 357 0.13 7.34 -0.96
C ALA A 357 1.25 8.21 -1.56
N SER A 358 1.37 9.48 -1.15
CA SER A 358 2.49 10.32 -1.56
C SER A 358 3.81 9.76 -1.01
N LEU A 359 4.82 9.70 -1.87
CA LEU A 359 6.15 9.17 -1.57
C LEU A 359 7.07 10.34 -1.28
N VAL A 360 7.29 10.66 0.00
CA VAL A 360 8.03 11.87 0.39
C VAL A 360 9.31 11.50 1.10
N GLY A 361 10.43 11.99 0.56
CA GLY A 361 11.75 11.75 1.12
C GLY A 361 12.30 10.35 0.78
N SER A 362 11.91 9.80 -0.36
CA SER A 362 12.34 8.46 -0.78
C SER A 362 13.87 8.39 -0.88
N PRO A 363 14.53 7.49 -0.14
CA PRO A 363 15.98 7.36 -0.19
C PRO A 363 16.42 6.85 -1.57
N ALA A 364 17.56 7.35 -2.01
CA ALA A 364 18.15 6.93 -3.28
C ALA A 364 19.17 5.82 -3.03
N ILE A 365 18.99 4.68 -3.71
CA ILE A 365 19.82 3.49 -3.52
C ILE A 365 20.52 3.18 -4.83
N HIS A 366 21.84 3.17 -4.84
CA HIS A 366 22.63 2.88 -6.04
C HIS A 366 24.02 2.38 -5.67
N GLY A 367 24.55 1.40 -6.40
CA GLY A 367 25.96 1.01 -6.30
C GLY A 367 26.40 0.53 -4.91
N GLY A 368 25.49 -0.01 -4.09
CA GLY A 368 25.80 -0.41 -2.71
C GLY A 368 25.71 0.70 -1.66
N LEU A 369 25.27 1.89 -2.06
CA LEU A 369 25.11 3.07 -1.21
C LEU A 369 23.63 3.44 -1.06
N VAL A 370 23.29 3.95 0.12
CA VAL A 370 22.01 4.61 0.41
C VAL A 370 22.27 6.07 0.69
N ARG A 371 21.56 6.91 -0.03
CA ARG A 371 21.60 8.36 0.08
C ARG A 371 20.29 8.86 0.65
N PHE A 372 20.39 9.59 1.74
CA PHE A 372 19.26 10.26 2.37
C PHE A 372 19.66 11.69 2.72
N ALA A 373 18.66 12.57 2.72
CA ALA A 373 18.81 13.97 3.04
C ALA A 373 17.45 14.54 3.52
N PRO A 374 17.47 15.64 4.28
CA PRO A 374 16.25 16.29 4.74
C PRO A 374 15.39 16.71 3.55
N THR A 375 14.10 16.45 3.62
CA THR A 375 13.11 16.80 2.60
C THR A 375 12.18 17.85 3.18
N ARG A 376 12.04 18.97 2.47
CA ARG A 376 11.26 20.13 2.90
C ARG A 376 10.11 20.35 1.93
N VAL A 377 8.91 20.51 2.49
CA VAL A 377 7.69 20.91 1.78
C VAL A 377 7.27 22.28 2.32
N GLY A 378 7.26 23.29 1.46
CA GLY A 378 6.96 24.67 1.83
C GLY A 378 5.54 24.89 2.35
N SER A 379 5.32 26.07 2.93
CA SER A 379 4.00 26.49 3.44
C SER A 379 3.00 26.63 2.30
N GLY A 380 1.75 26.23 2.52
CA GLY A 380 0.67 26.31 1.53
C GLY A 380 0.83 25.38 0.31
N THR A 381 1.83 24.49 0.34
CA THR A 381 2.14 23.59 -0.77
C THR A 381 1.29 22.32 -0.73
N PHE A 382 0.88 21.85 -1.90
CA PHE A 382 0.04 20.67 -2.09
C PHE A 382 0.81 19.56 -2.81
N VAL A 383 0.92 18.40 -2.20
CA VAL A 383 1.52 17.19 -2.78
C VAL A 383 0.41 16.18 -3.00
N GLY A 384 0.06 15.95 -4.26
CA GLY A 384 -1.07 15.13 -4.68
C GLY A 384 -0.88 13.62 -4.49
N ASN A 385 -1.95 12.87 -4.74
CA ASN A 385 -1.97 11.44 -4.50
C ASN A 385 -0.86 10.74 -5.30
N SER A 386 -0.13 9.84 -4.65
CA SER A 386 0.98 9.10 -5.30
C SER A 386 2.06 9.97 -5.94
N ALA A 387 2.13 11.27 -5.63
CA ALA A 387 3.23 12.14 -6.05
C ALA A 387 4.54 11.67 -5.40
N PHE A 388 5.65 11.94 -6.06
CA PHE A 388 6.97 11.47 -5.64
C PHE A 388 7.92 12.64 -5.42
N LEU A 389 8.49 12.71 -4.22
CA LEU A 389 9.55 13.63 -3.83
C LEU A 389 10.76 12.82 -3.35
N ALA A 390 11.87 12.94 -4.06
CA ALA A 390 13.12 12.29 -3.70
C ALA A 390 13.68 12.85 -2.37
N ALA A 391 14.48 12.05 -1.66
CA ALA A 391 15.20 12.54 -0.48
C ALA A 391 16.10 13.75 -0.83
N GLY A 392 16.01 14.81 -0.05
CA GLY A 392 16.75 16.05 -0.30
C GLY A 392 16.01 17.09 -1.12
N THR A 393 14.77 16.82 -1.54
CA THR A 393 13.93 17.80 -2.24
C THR A 393 13.56 18.95 -1.29
N ASP A 394 13.74 20.19 -1.73
CA ASP A 394 13.20 21.38 -1.08
C ASP A 394 12.14 22.01 -2.00
N LEU A 395 10.89 21.63 -1.78
CA LEU A 395 9.76 22.15 -2.56
C LEU A 395 9.32 23.48 -1.94
N PRO A 396 9.36 24.61 -2.67
CA PRO A 396 9.06 25.91 -2.10
C PRO A 396 7.59 26.08 -1.77
N GLU A 397 7.27 27.26 -1.23
CA GLU A 397 5.93 27.61 -0.76
C GLU A 397 4.92 27.76 -1.92
N ASN A 398 3.65 27.49 -1.60
CA ASN A 398 2.49 27.64 -2.49
C ASN A 398 2.60 26.85 -3.80
N CYS A 399 3.34 25.75 -3.82
CA CYS A 399 3.45 24.90 -5.00
C CYS A 399 2.36 23.82 -5.04
N LEU A 400 2.12 23.24 -6.21
CA LEU A 400 1.31 22.05 -6.36
C LEU A 400 2.09 21.00 -7.13
N VAL A 401 2.15 19.77 -6.61
CA VAL A 401 2.61 18.59 -7.35
C VAL A 401 1.41 17.70 -7.58
N GLY A 402 1.05 17.48 -8.83
CA GLY A 402 -0.11 16.71 -9.23
C GLY A 402 0.01 15.22 -8.90
N VAL A 403 -1.10 14.51 -9.11
CA VAL A 403 -1.16 13.06 -8.93
C VAL A 403 -0.11 12.34 -9.78
N LEU A 404 0.51 11.27 -9.25
CA LEU A 404 1.62 10.51 -9.88
C LEU A 404 2.86 11.31 -10.27
N SER A 405 2.91 12.61 -9.97
CA SER A 405 3.87 13.54 -10.58
C SER A 405 5.08 13.76 -9.69
N THR A 406 6.10 14.37 -10.27
CA THR A 406 7.25 14.93 -9.53
C THR A 406 7.30 16.45 -9.72
N ALA A 407 8.16 17.12 -8.96
CA ALA A 407 8.57 18.49 -9.20
C ALA A 407 10.03 18.52 -9.69
N PRO A 408 10.44 19.57 -10.43
CA PRO A 408 11.85 19.81 -10.72
C PRO A 408 12.59 20.21 -9.43
N GLY A 409 13.89 19.91 -9.36
CA GLY A 409 14.72 20.18 -8.18
C GLY A 409 14.94 21.67 -7.89
N ASP A 410 14.74 22.52 -8.91
CA ASP A 410 14.85 23.98 -8.90
C ASP A 410 13.49 24.66 -9.09
N ALA A 411 12.40 24.03 -8.63
CA ALA A 411 11.07 24.62 -8.68
C ALA A 411 11.05 26.00 -8.03
N ASP A 412 10.37 26.97 -8.66
CA ASP A 412 10.13 28.29 -8.10
C ASP A 412 8.91 28.29 -7.15
N PRO A 413 8.83 29.20 -6.16
CA PRO A 413 7.61 29.39 -5.37
C PRO A 413 6.38 29.69 -6.24
N ALA A 414 5.19 29.29 -5.76
CA ALA A 414 3.92 29.49 -6.46
C ALA A 414 3.86 28.88 -7.87
N THR A 415 4.49 27.72 -8.06
CA THR A 415 4.43 26.96 -9.31
C THR A 415 3.74 25.60 -9.13
N ASP A 416 3.01 25.21 -10.18
CA ASP A 416 2.25 23.97 -10.21
C ASP A 416 2.86 23.02 -11.25
N TRP A 417 3.06 21.76 -10.88
CA TRP A 417 3.77 20.74 -11.65
C TRP A 417 2.93 19.48 -11.79
N LEU A 418 2.94 18.90 -12.98
CA LEU A 418 2.25 17.66 -13.31
C LEU A 418 3.09 16.84 -14.28
N GLY A 419 3.11 15.52 -14.12
CA GLY A 419 3.68 14.59 -15.09
C GLY A 419 5.03 14.01 -14.71
N LEU A 420 5.47 13.09 -15.56
CA LEU A 420 6.75 12.39 -15.55
C LEU A 420 7.28 12.33 -16.99
N PRO A 421 8.10 13.29 -17.46
CA PRO A 421 8.76 14.36 -16.71
C PRO A 421 7.81 15.48 -16.24
N PRO A 422 8.23 16.31 -15.26
CA PRO A 422 7.39 17.38 -14.73
C PRO A 422 7.13 18.48 -15.76
N ILE A 423 5.86 18.82 -15.95
CA ILE A 423 5.34 19.87 -16.83
C ILE A 423 4.70 20.95 -15.95
N ARG A 424 4.99 22.22 -16.26
CA ARG A 424 4.41 23.36 -15.53
C ARG A 424 2.96 23.57 -15.94
N LEU A 425 2.05 23.64 -14.97
CA LEU A 425 0.66 24.00 -15.20
C LEU A 425 0.51 25.54 -15.24
N PRO A 426 -0.19 26.09 -16.25
CA PRO A 426 -0.22 27.54 -16.47
C PRO A 426 -1.11 28.31 -15.47
N ARG A 427 -2.19 27.70 -14.97
CA ARG A 427 -3.07 28.28 -13.94
C ARG A 427 -3.77 27.22 -13.11
N ARG A 428 -3.73 27.39 -11.79
CA ARG A 428 -4.63 26.70 -10.85
C ARG A 428 -6.06 27.24 -10.99
N GLN A 429 -7.03 26.35 -11.10
CA GLN A 429 -8.43 26.72 -11.00
C GLN A 429 -8.81 26.87 -9.54
N ARG A 430 -9.00 28.11 -9.06
CA ARG A 430 -9.52 28.35 -7.72
C ARG A 430 -11.04 28.19 -7.72
N VAL A 431 -11.57 27.53 -6.70
CA VAL A 431 -13.02 27.45 -6.49
C VAL A 431 -13.47 28.73 -5.79
N GLU A 432 -14.21 29.57 -6.51
CA GLU A 432 -14.79 30.80 -5.96
C GLU A 432 -16.09 30.51 -5.18
N GLY A 433 -16.42 31.36 -4.20
CA GLY A 433 -17.70 31.30 -3.48
C GLY A 433 -17.74 30.35 -2.27
N VAL A 434 -16.61 29.75 -1.87
CA VAL A 434 -16.49 28.95 -0.64
C VAL A 434 -15.84 29.79 0.46
N SER A 435 -16.46 29.83 1.65
CA SER A 435 -15.91 30.57 2.79
C SER A 435 -14.59 29.98 3.28
N ASP A 436 -13.64 30.85 3.66
CA ASP A 436 -12.38 30.48 4.31
C ASP A 436 -12.58 29.63 5.58
N THR A 437 -13.70 29.82 6.27
CA THR A 437 -14.07 29.02 7.46
C THR A 437 -14.36 27.56 7.15
N LEU A 438 -14.65 27.23 5.89
CA LEU A 438 -14.90 25.88 5.44
C LEU A 438 -13.69 25.24 4.72
N THR A 439 -12.60 26.00 4.56
CA THR A 439 -11.39 25.57 3.84
C THR A 439 -10.13 25.70 4.69
N VAL A 440 -9.71 26.93 5.02
CA VAL A 440 -8.38 27.26 5.56
C VAL A 440 -8.37 27.66 7.04
N ASP A 441 -9.45 28.25 7.55
CA ASP A 441 -9.51 28.81 8.91
C ASP A 441 -10.80 28.39 9.64
N PRO A 442 -10.94 27.09 9.99
CA PRO A 442 -12.15 26.54 10.59
C PRO A 442 -12.41 27.09 12.00
N SER A 443 -13.70 27.23 12.33
CA SER A 443 -14.09 27.59 13.70
C SER A 443 -13.69 26.47 14.69
N PRO A 444 -13.43 26.79 15.97
CA PRO A 444 -13.11 25.79 16.99
C PRO A 444 -14.16 24.69 17.14
N VAL A 445 -15.44 25.01 16.90
CA VAL A 445 -16.54 24.02 16.93
C VAL A 445 -16.43 23.02 15.78
N LEU A 446 -16.07 23.48 14.57
CA LEU A 446 -15.84 22.59 13.43
C LEU A 446 -14.61 21.70 13.68
N VAL A 447 -13.54 22.25 14.26
CA VAL A 447 -12.35 21.49 14.69
C VAL A 447 -12.71 20.40 15.68
N ALA A 448 -13.46 20.74 16.74
CA ALA A 448 -13.90 19.76 17.74
C ALA A 448 -14.80 18.68 17.11
N THR A 449 -15.75 19.07 16.27
CA THR A 449 -16.68 18.15 15.60
C THR A 449 -15.95 17.16 14.71
N ARG A 450 -15.07 17.65 13.82
CA ARG A 450 -14.24 16.81 12.95
C ARG A 450 -13.36 15.88 13.79
N GLY A 451 -12.71 16.40 14.83
CA GLY A 451 -11.87 15.61 15.73
C GLY A 451 -12.65 14.49 16.43
N THR A 452 -13.89 14.72 16.85
CA THR A 452 -14.75 13.67 17.43
C THR A 452 -15.10 12.59 16.40
N ILE A 453 -15.49 12.99 15.18
CA ILE A 453 -15.84 12.03 14.11
C ILE A 453 -14.63 11.17 13.73
N GLU A 454 -13.46 11.80 13.59
CA GLU A 454 -12.22 11.09 13.25
C GLU A 454 -11.74 10.18 14.39
N ALA A 455 -11.92 10.59 15.65
CA ALA A 455 -11.66 9.71 16.79
C ALA A 455 -12.58 8.48 16.77
N LEU A 456 -13.89 8.68 16.55
CA LEU A 456 -14.85 7.60 16.41
C LEU A 456 -14.47 6.66 15.26
N ARG A 457 -14.01 7.19 14.12
CA ARG A 457 -13.49 6.41 12.98
C ARG A 457 -12.34 5.49 13.38
N ILE A 458 -11.34 6.02 14.10
CA ILE A 458 -10.18 5.26 14.59
C ILE A 458 -10.62 4.14 15.53
N PHE A 459 -11.46 4.43 16.53
CA PHE A 459 -11.95 3.41 17.46
C PHE A 459 -12.83 2.37 16.76
N THR A 460 -13.62 2.77 15.77
CA THR A 460 -14.46 1.86 14.97
C THR A 460 -13.61 0.86 14.19
N GLN A 461 -12.53 1.32 13.54
CA GLN A 461 -11.55 0.42 12.90
C GLN A 461 -11.05 -0.62 13.90
N GLY A 462 -10.63 -0.17 15.09
CA GLY A 462 -10.13 -1.05 16.15
C GLY A 462 -11.16 -2.06 16.61
N ALA A 463 -12.38 -1.62 16.87
CA ALA A 463 -13.46 -2.49 17.31
C ALA A 463 -13.78 -3.58 16.28
N ILE A 464 -13.84 -3.23 14.99
CA ILE A 464 -14.09 -4.21 13.92
C ILE A 464 -12.94 -5.21 13.81
N GLY A 465 -11.70 -4.74 13.74
CA GLY A 465 -10.52 -5.61 13.64
C GLY A 465 -10.33 -6.52 14.85
N GLY A 466 -10.55 -5.99 16.06
CA GLY A 466 -10.49 -6.75 17.30
C GLY A 466 -11.60 -7.80 17.39
N THR A 467 -12.82 -7.46 16.98
CA THR A 467 -13.95 -8.42 16.90
C THR A 467 -13.68 -9.53 15.90
N ALA A 468 -13.17 -9.19 14.70
CA ALA A 468 -12.80 -10.17 13.69
C ALA A 468 -11.72 -11.14 14.19
N THR A 469 -10.69 -10.60 14.86
CA THR A 469 -9.60 -11.38 15.46
C THR A 469 -10.13 -12.29 16.57
N ALA A 470 -10.96 -11.77 17.48
CA ALA A 470 -11.59 -12.53 18.56
C ALA A 470 -12.43 -13.70 18.02
N CYS A 471 -13.26 -13.44 17.00
CA CYS A 471 -14.05 -14.48 16.34
C CYS A 471 -13.16 -15.53 15.66
N GLY A 472 -12.09 -15.10 14.98
CA GLY A 472 -11.12 -16.00 14.36
C GLY A 472 -10.46 -16.94 15.38
N LEU A 473 -10.04 -16.41 16.54
CA LEU A 473 -9.50 -17.20 17.63
C LEU A 473 -10.53 -18.17 18.22
N TRP A 474 -11.78 -17.75 18.33
CA TRP A 474 -12.88 -18.61 18.77
C TRP A 474 -13.09 -19.80 17.81
N PHE A 475 -13.10 -19.55 16.49
CA PHE A 475 -13.20 -20.62 15.48
C PHE A 475 -11.99 -21.56 15.52
N LEU A 476 -10.78 -21.03 15.70
CA LEU A 476 -9.57 -21.84 15.87
C LEU A 476 -9.69 -22.74 17.12
N MET A 477 -10.16 -22.20 18.24
CA MET A 477 -10.37 -22.98 19.46
C MET A 477 -11.39 -24.11 19.23
N ARG A 478 -12.51 -23.83 18.54
CA ARG A 478 -13.50 -24.85 18.15
C ARG A 478 -12.92 -25.93 17.25
N ALA A 479 -12.03 -25.56 16.34
CA ALA A 479 -11.34 -26.53 15.50
C ALA A 479 -10.45 -27.48 16.31
N MET A 480 -9.73 -26.95 17.30
CA MET A 480 -8.83 -27.74 18.16
C MET A 480 -9.56 -28.70 19.10
N THR A 481 -10.82 -28.42 19.44
CA THR A 481 -11.65 -29.24 20.34
C THR A 481 -12.70 -30.07 19.61
N ALA A 482 -12.68 -30.10 18.28
CA ALA A 482 -13.65 -30.86 17.51
C ALA A 482 -13.35 -32.37 17.55
N ASP A 483 -14.39 -33.20 17.68
CA ASP A 483 -14.31 -34.66 17.79
C ASP A 483 -13.90 -35.38 16.48
N GLY A 484 -13.46 -34.65 15.45
CA GLY A 484 -13.05 -35.23 14.18
C GLY A 484 -12.37 -34.25 13.23
N LEU A 485 -11.49 -34.77 12.38
CA LEU A 485 -10.70 -33.99 11.43
C LEU A 485 -11.58 -33.13 10.50
N TRP A 486 -12.66 -33.67 9.96
CA TRP A 486 -13.54 -32.94 9.05
C TRP A 486 -14.27 -31.78 9.73
N ALA A 487 -14.67 -31.95 10.99
CA ALA A 487 -15.25 -30.87 11.78
C ALA A 487 -14.20 -29.79 12.09
N ALA A 488 -12.98 -30.19 12.45
CA ALA A 488 -11.86 -29.27 12.66
C ALA A 488 -11.54 -28.46 11.39
N LEU A 489 -11.44 -29.13 10.24
CA LEU A 489 -11.23 -28.49 8.93
C LEU A 489 -12.40 -27.58 8.54
N GLY A 490 -13.64 -27.98 8.86
CA GLY A 490 -14.83 -27.17 8.68
C GLY A 490 -14.72 -25.84 9.43
N TRP A 491 -14.33 -25.87 10.71
CA TRP A 491 -14.11 -24.66 11.50
C TRP A 491 -12.96 -23.80 10.97
N LEU A 492 -11.83 -24.41 10.58
CA LEU A 492 -10.67 -23.69 10.02
C LEU A 492 -10.95 -23.06 8.65
N GLY A 493 -11.83 -23.66 7.84
CA GLY A 493 -12.19 -23.14 6.52
C GLY A 493 -13.36 -22.15 6.57
N LEU A 494 -14.50 -22.59 7.10
CA LEU A 494 -15.74 -21.81 7.08
C LEU A 494 -15.74 -20.67 8.12
N GLY A 495 -15.04 -20.84 9.24
CA GLY A 495 -14.96 -19.83 10.30
C GLY A 495 -14.36 -18.50 9.81
N PRO A 496 -13.10 -18.48 9.34
CA PRO A 496 -12.49 -17.28 8.80
C PRO A 496 -13.26 -16.68 7.61
N LEU A 497 -13.85 -17.52 6.76
CA LEU A 497 -14.70 -17.06 5.65
C LEU A 497 -15.95 -16.34 6.18
N ALA A 498 -16.59 -16.85 7.23
CA ALA A 498 -17.72 -16.20 7.87
C ALA A 498 -17.32 -14.86 8.50
N VAL A 499 -16.15 -14.78 9.15
CA VAL A 499 -15.64 -13.50 9.70
C VAL A 499 -15.44 -12.48 8.58
N ALA A 500 -14.76 -12.85 7.50
CA ALA A 500 -14.52 -11.96 6.36
C ALA A 500 -15.83 -11.52 5.70
N ALA A 501 -16.78 -12.45 5.51
CA ALA A 501 -18.10 -12.14 4.95
C ALA A 501 -18.90 -11.19 5.85
N CYS A 502 -18.94 -11.42 7.16
CA CYS A 502 -19.60 -10.52 8.12
C CYS A 502 -18.96 -9.13 8.13
N ALA A 503 -17.63 -9.05 8.10
CA ALA A 503 -16.91 -7.78 8.03
C ALA A 503 -17.20 -7.01 6.73
N ALA A 504 -17.23 -7.73 5.60
CA ALA A 504 -17.61 -7.16 4.30
C ALA A 504 -19.05 -6.63 4.30
N LEU A 505 -20.00 -7.42 4.81
CA LEU A 505 -21.40 -7.00 4.91
C LEU A 505 -21.59 -5.83 5.87
N LEU A 506 -20.86 -5.80 6.98
CA LEU A 506 -20.84 -4.67 7.91
C LEU A 506 -20.33 -3.41 7.22
N LEU A 507 -19.24 -3.49 6.46
CA LEU A 507 -18.69 -2.36 5.72
C LEU A 507 -19.69 -1.83 4.68
N ALA A 508 -20.35 -2.73 3.95
CA ALA A 508 -21.43 -2.35 3.04
C ALA A 508 -22.59 -1.66 3.77
N LEU A 509 -23.02 -2.19 4.92
CA LEU A 509 -24.06 -1.58 5.75
C LEU A 509 -23.63 -0.17 6.21
N VAL A 510 -22.41 -0.02 6.73
CA VAL A 510 -21.85 1.26 7.16
C VAL A 510 -21.86 2.26 5.99
N LYS A 511 -21.42 1.86 4.80
CA LYS A 511 -21.47 2.72 3.60
C LYS A 511 -22.90 3.22 3.31
N TRP A 512 -23.88 2.31 3.29
CA TRP A 512 -25.26 2.66 2.95
C TRP A 512 -25.95 3.50 4.03
N VAL A 513 -25.64 3.28 5.31
CA VAL A 513 -26.18 4.05 6.43
C VAL A 513 -25.51 5.42 6.54
N VAL A 514 -24.17 5.45 6.50
CA VAL A 514 -23.40 6.67 6.73
C VAL A 514 -23.43 7.57 5.52
N VAL A 515 -23.28 7.09 4.29
CA VAL A 515 -23.27 7.95 3.08
C VAL A 515 -24.51 7.77 2.23
N GLY A 516 -24.96 6.53 2.03
CA GLY A 516 -26.00 6.22 1.05
C GLY A 516 -25.42 6.13 -0.36
N ARG A 517 -25.92 6.96 -1.28
CA ARG A 517 -25.35 7.07 -2.64
C ARG A 517 -24.43 8.28 -2.74
N PHE A 518 -23.21 8.06 -3.21
CA PHE A 518 -22.35 9.17 -3.63
C PHE A 518 -22.99 9.92 -4.81
N ARG A 519 -22.91 11.25 -4.81
CA ARG A 519 -23.44 12.11 -5.87
C ARG A 519 -22.35 13.08 -6.32
N PRO A 520 -22.19 13.36 -7.62
CA PRO A 520 -21.26 14.38 -8.09
C PRO A 520 -21.54 15.72 -7.41
N GLY A 521 -20.48 16.47 -7.12
CA GLY A 521 -20.62 17.69 -6.35
C GLY A 521 -19.29 18.34 -5.95
N ILE A 522 -19.42 19.53 -5.36
CA ILE A 522 -18.30 20.31 -4.83
C ILE A 522 -18.53 20.42 -3.32
N HIS A 523 -17.57 19.93 -2.55
CA HIS A 523 -17.66 19.87 -1.09
C HIS A 523 -16.42 20.51 -0.44
N PRO A 524 -16.57 21.47 0.47
CA PRO A 524 -15.43 22.06 1.15
C PRO A 524 -14.92 21.15 2.28
N LEU A 525 -13.61 21.17 2.55
CA LEU A 525 -12.91 20.27 3.50
C LEU A 525 -13.63 20.13 4.85
N TRP A 526 -14.14 21.24 5.39
CA TRP A 526 -14.80 21.28 6.69
C TRP A 526 -16.33 21.13 6.57
N SER A 527 -16.78 20.12 5.81
CA SER A 527 -18.19 19.81 5.64
C SER A 527 -18.55 18.41 6.12
N VAL A 528 -19.79 18.26 6.57
CA VAL A 528 -20.35 16.96 6.97
C VAL A 528 -20.33 15.95 5.82
N ALA A 529 -20.45 16.42 4.57
CA ALA A 529 -20.33 15.56 3.40
C ALA A 529 -18.97 14.87 3.36
N ILE A 530 -17.88 15.63 3.47
CA ILE A 530 -16.53 15.08 3.48
C ILE A 530 -16.29 14.19 4.68
N TRP A 531 -16.73 14.59 5.88
CA TRP A 531 -16.52 13.75 7.06
C TRP A 531 -17.23 12.39 6.96
N ARG A 532 -18.40 12.33 6.31
CA ARG A 532 -19.10 11.06 6.03
C ARG A 532 -18.37 10.22 4.99
N ILE A 533 -17.86 10.85 3.91
CA ILE A 533 -17.08 10.18 2.87
C ILE A 533 -15.79 9.60 3.49
N GLU A 534 -15.00 10.44 4.16
CA GLU A 534 -13.75 10.07 4.83
C GLU A 534 -13.92 9.03 5.93
N PHE A 535 -15.08 9.00 6.60
CA PHE A 535 -15.39 7.94 7.57
C PHE A 535 -15.51 6.58 6.89
N VAL A 536 -16.22 6.50 5.77
CA VAL A 536 -16.41 5.27 5.02
C VAL A 536 -15.12 4.86 4.29
N THR A 537 -14.43 5.81 3.65
CA THR A 537 -13.19 5.55 2.91
C THR A 537 -12.10 4.98 3.82
N ALA A 538 -11.83 5.61 4.97
CA ALA A 538 -10.78 5.11 5.86
C ALA A 538 -11.08 3.72 6.43
N LEU A 539 -12.35 3.43 6.76
CA LEU A 539 -12.75 2.09 7.18
C LEU A 539 -12.64 1.07 6.05
N PHE A 540 -13.06 1.46 4.84
CA PHE A 540 -12.94 0.61 3.66
C PHE A 540 -11.47 0.25 3.39
N ASP A 541 -10.57 1.23 3.37
CA ASP A 541 -9.16 1.02 3.08
C ASP A 541 -8.47 0.22 4.19
N ALA A 542 -8.73 0.52 5.46
CA ALA A 542 -8.19 -0.23 6.60
C ALA A 542 -8.61 -1.71 6.59
N MET A 543 -9.79 -2.02 6.04
CA MET A 543 -10.34 -3.38 5.98
C MET A 543 -10.04 -4.10 4.66
N SER A 544 -9.79 -3.35 3.59
CA SER A 544 -9.65 -3.87 2.23
C SER A 544 -8.62 -4.99 2.14
N GLY A 545 -7.46 -4.85 2.79
CA GLY A 545 -6.36 -5.81 2.73
C GLY A 545 -6.74 -7.21 3.22
N TRP A 546 -7.43 -7.32 4.37
CA TRP A 546 -7.76 -8.62 4.96
C TRP A 546 -9.16 -9.13 4.60
N VAL A 547 -10.08 -8.24 4.20
CA VAL A 547 -11.43 -8.61 3.75
C VAL A 547 -11.48 -8.88 2.24
N LEU A 548 -10.93 -7.97 1.43
CA LEU A 548 -11.04 -8.00 -0.03
C LEU A 548 -9.78 -8.55 -0.70
N GLY A 549 -8.62 -8.37 -0.08
CA GLY A 549 -7.34 -8.91 -0.57
C GLY A 549 -7.41 -10.39 -0.96
N PRO A 550 -8.00 -11.28 -0.14
CA PRO A 550 -8.14 -12.69 -0.47
C PRO A 550 -8.94 -12.95 -1.76
N ILE A 551 -9.87 -12.06 -2.14
CA ILE A 551 -10.76 -12.22 -3.31
C ILE A 551 -10.38 -11.34 -4.51
N LEU A 552 -9.27 -10.59 -4.44
CA LEU A 552 -8.70 -9.88 -5.60
C LEU A 552 -8.49 -10.84 -6.78
N GLY A 553 -8.76 -10.39 -8.00
CA GLY A 553 -8.65 -11.17 -9.24
C GLY A 553 -9.78 -12.20 -9.44
N THR A 554 -10.80 -12.23 -8.57
CA THR A 554 -11.93 -13.18 -8.66
C THR A 554 -13.25 -12.49 -9.03
N PRO A 555 -14.27 -13.25 -9.50
CA PRO A 555 -15.60 -12.68 -9.73
C PRO A 555 -16.29 -12.22 -8.43
N PHE A 556 -15.86 -12.72 -7.27
CA PHE A 556 -16.42 -12.36 -5.97
C PHE A 556 -16.16 -10.89 -5.62
N LEU A 557 -14.99 -10.36 -5.98
CA LEU A 557 -14.69 -8.94 -5.76
C LEU A 557 -15.66 -8.07 -6.57
N SER A 558 -15.89 -8.41 -7.84
CA SER A 558 -16.88 -7.70 -8.67
C SER A 558 -18.28 -7.77 -8.06
N ALA A 559 -18.69 -8.92 -7.53
CA ALA A 559 -19.99 -9.06 -6.87
C ALA A 559 -20.10 -8.17 -5.62
N TYR A 560 -19.05 -8.13 -4.80
CA TYR A 560 -19.03 -7.28 -3.60
C TYR A 560 -18.99 -5.77 -3.95
N MET A 561 -18.21 -5.37 -4.96
CA MET A 561 -18.18 -3.97 -5.41
C MET A 561 -19.54 -3.50 -5.94
N ARG A 562 -20.33 -4.38 -6.58
CA ARG A 562 -21.73 -4.07 -6.92
C ARG A 562 -22.60 -3.82 -5.69
N LEU A 563 -22.40 -4.57 -4.60
CA LEU A 563 -23.09 -4.33 -3.33
C LEU A 563 -22.76 -2.94 -2.75
N LEU A 564 -21.53 -2.46 -2.96
CA LEU A 564 -21.12 -1.11 -2.57
C LEU A 564 -21.62 -0.01 -3.51
N GLY A 565 -22.10 -0.35 -4.71
CA GLY A 565 -22.72 0.60 -5.65
C GLY A 565 -22.06 0.69 -7.02
N VAL A 566 -20.89 0.07 -7.23
CA VAL A 566 -20.19 0.11 -8.52
C VAL A 566 -21.03 -0.59 -9.60
N ARG A 567 -21.13 0.02 -10.78
CA ARG A 567 -21.81 -0.60 -11.93
C ARG A 567 -20.81 -1.45 -12.72
N ILE A 568 -20.74 -2.74 -12.40
CA ILE A 568 -19.74 -3.65 -13.00
C ILE A 568 -20.40 -4.66 -13.94
N GLY A 569 -19.88 -4.74 -15.17
CA GLY A 569 -20.25 -5.71 -16.20
C GLY A 569 -19.85 -7.15 -15.89
N ARG A 570 -19.98 -8.03 -16.87
CA ARG A 570 -19.66 -9.47 -16.79
C ARG A 570 -18.18 -9.71 -17.03
N ARG A 571 -17.62 -10.72 -16.36
CA ARG A 571 -16.22 -11.20 -16.54
C ARG A 571 -15.13 -10.13 -16.37
N VAL A 572 -15.43 -9.07 -15.62
CA VAL A 572 -14.46 -8.04 -15.26
C VAL A 572 -13.37 -8.64 -14.36
N TYR A 573 -12.12 -8.34 -14.69
CA TYR A 573 -10.97 -8.66 -13.87
C TYR A 573 -10.57 -7.43 -13.04
N LEU A 574 -10.58 -7.55 -11.71
CA LEU A 574 -10.19 -6.49 -10.78
C LEU A 574 -9.05 -6.97 -9.89
N GLU A 575 -7.87 -6.37 -10.03
CA GLU A 575 -6.71 -6.63 -9.17
C GLU A 575 -6.39 -5.46 -8.24
N THR A 576 -7.35 -4.56 -8.05
CA THR A 576 -7.25 -3.39 -7.16
C THR A 576 -8.52 -3.23 -6.35
N THR A 577 -8.38 -2.65 -5.16
CA THR A 577 -9.49 -2.18 -4.32
C THR A 577 -9.65 -0.66 -4.37
N TYR A 578 -8.73 0.06 -5.03
CA TYR A 578 -8.73 1.52 -5.11
C TYR A 578 -9.78 2.04 -6.10
N VAL A 579 -11.04 1.86 -5.73
CA VAL A 579 -12.23 2.38 -6.42
C VAL A 579 -12.88 3.38 -5.49
N CYS A 580 -12.63 4.67 -5.75
CA CYS A 580 -13.18 5.77 -4.95
C CYS A 580 -14.69 5.92 -5.20
N GLU A 581 -15.40 6.52 -4.23
CA GLU A 581 -16.85 6.81 -4.23
C GLU A 581 -17.68 5.88 -5.14
N MET A 582 -17.77 4.61 -4.74
CA MET A 582 -18.16 3.46 -5.55
C MET A 582 -19.34 3.64 -6.51
N ASP A 583 -20.40 4.37 -6.12
CA ASP A 583 -21.59 4.59 -6.96
C ASP A 583 -21.32 5.42 -8.23
N LEU A 584 -20.18 6.11 -8.28
CA LEU A 584 -19.76 6.98 -9.38
C LEU A 584 -18.91 6.25 -10.43
N VAL A 585 -18.57 4.98 -10.18
CA VAL A 585 -17.72 4.20 -11.07
C VAL A 585 -18.56 3.21 -11.87
N THR A 586 -18.35 3.21 -13.19
CA THR A 586 -18.93 2.23 -14.13
C THR A 586 -17.81 1.47 -14.83
N ILE A 587 -17.90 0.14 -14.88
CA ILE A 587 -16.93 -0.75 -15.52
C ILE A 587 -17.68 -1.72 -16.44
N GLY A 588 -17.36 -1.70 -17.73
CA GLY A 588 -18.00 -2.52 -18.77
C GLY A 588 -17.58 -3.98 -18.75
N ASP A 589 -18.28 -4.80 -19.54
CA ASP A 589 -17.99 -6.23 -19.70
C ASP A 589 -16.55 -6.49 -20.15
N ASP A 590 -15.91 -7.55 -19.65
CA ASP A 590 -14.56 -8.01 -20.03
C ASP A 590 -13.42 -6.98 -19.83
N ALA A 591 -13.67 -5.88 -19.11
CA ALA A 591 -12.63 -4.93 -18.72
C ALA A 591 -11.64 -5.54 -17.72
N ALA A 592 -10.39 -5.06 -17.73
CA ALA A 592 -9.34 -5.50 -16.81
C ALA A 592 -8.65 -4.30 -16.15
N ILE A 593 -8.65 -4.28 -14.81
CA ILE A 593 -8.02 -3.25 -14.00
C ILE A 593 -6.83 -3.88 -13.26
N GLY A 594 -5.64 -3.40 -13.57
CA GLY A 594 -4.38 -3.93 -13.05
C GLY A 594 -4.10 -3.59 -11.57
N PRO A 595 -3.05 -4.21 -11.00
CA PRO A 595 -2.69 -4.00 -9.60
C PRO A 595 -2.23 -2.56 -9.35
N GLY A 596 -2.65 -1.99 -8.23
CA GLY A 596 -2.29 -0.62 -7.83
C GLY A 596 -2.89 0.47 -8.73
N ALA A 597 -3.76 0.13 -9.69
CA ALA A 597 -4.51 1.13 -10.43
C ALA A 597 -5.57 1.79 -9.53
N THR A 598 -5.79 3.09 -9.71
CA THR A 598 -6.76 3.88 -8.93
C THR A 598 -7.81 4.46 -9.86
N LEU A 599 -9.08 4.15 -9.59
CA LEU A 599 -10.22 4.82 -10.21
C LEU A 599 -10.66 5.95 -9.27
N GLN A 600 -10.10 7.14 -9.51
CA GLN A 600 -10.18 8.28 -8.61
C GLN A 600 -11.31 9.22 -9.03
N THR A 601 -12.43 9.15 -8.32
CA THR A 601 -13.65 9.93 -8.56
C THR A 601 -13.59 11.36 -8.01
N HIS A 602 -12.52 11.74 -7.32
CA HIS A 602 -12.39 13.09 -6.78
C HIS A 602 -10.99 13.69 -6.88
N LEU A 603 -10.89 15.01 -6.81
CA LEU A 603 -9.65 15.73 -6.54
C LEU A 603 -9.87 16.84 -5.52
N PHE A 604 -8.85 17.09 -4.70
CA PHE A 604 -8.78 18.28 -3.86
C PHE A 604 -8.10 19.42 -4.61
N GLU A 605 -8.85 20.47 -4.85
CA GLU A 605 -8.36 21.74 -5.40
C GLU A 605 -8.64 22.81 -4.34
N ASP A 606 -7.60 23.46 -3.80
CA ASP A 606 -7.77 24.50 -2.76
C ASP A 606 -8.57 24.06 -1.52
N ARG A 607 -8.37 22.81 -1.06
CA ARG A 607 -9.11 22.21 0.08
C ARG A 607 -10.63 22.13 -0.19
N VAL A 608 -11.00 22.07 -1.46
CA VAL A 608 -12.36 21.76 -1.91
C VAL A 608 -12.29 20.48 -2.72
N MET A 609 -13.08 19.48 -2.31
CA MET A 609 -13.22 18.22 -3.00
C MET A 609 -14.21 18.39 -4.15
N LYS A 610 -13.75 18.14 -5.38
CA LYS A 610 -14.61 18.00 -6.57
C LYS A 610 -14.80 16.53 -6.85
N LEU A 611 -16.04 16.10 -6.99
CA LEU A 611 -16.44 14.72 -7.11
C LEU A 611 -17.22 14.50 -8.42
N GLY A 612 -16.83 13.49 -9.21
CA GLY A 612 -17.43 13.16 -10.51
C GLY A 612 -17.30 11.68 -10.91
N PRO A 613 -18.05 11.23 -11.93
CA PRO A 613 -18.05 9.84 -12.39
C PRO A 613 -16.74 9.41 -13.07
N VAL A 614 -16.47 8.10 -13.09
CA VAL A 614 -15.44 7.47 -13.93
C VAL A 614 -16.09 6.34 -14.72
N THR A 615 -15.89 6.33 -16.04
CA THR A 615 -16.46 5.29 -16.91
C THR A 615 -15.38 4.51 -17.63
N ILE A 616 -15.30 3.21 -17.34
CA ILE A 616 -14.46 2.25 -18.04
C ILE A 616 -15.34 1.42 -18.97
N GLY A 617 -15.12 1.52 -20.27
CA GLY A 617 -15.89 0.83 -21.30
C GLY A 617 -15.66 -0.68 -21.34
N PRO A 618 -16.46 -1.44 -22.11
CA PRO A 618 -16.25 -2.87 -22.30
C PRO A 618 -14.88 -3.16 -22.91
N GLU A 619 -14.23 -4.25 -22.51
CA GLU A 619 -12.92 -4.70 -23.02
C GLU A 619 -11.75 -3.73 -22.75
N ALA A 620 -12.01 -2.60 -22.07
CA ALA A 620 -10.99 -1.60 -21.77
C ALA A 620 -10.03 -2.08 -20.67
N GLN A 621 -8.80 -1.55 -20.72
CA GLN A 621 -7.71 -1.95 -19.83
C GLN A 621 -7.11 -0.74 -19.12
N VAL A 622 -6.84 -0.92 -17.83
CA VAL A 622 -6.14 0.05 -16.99
C VAL A 622 -4.90 -0.62 -16.42
N GLY A 623 -3.73 -0.15 -16.83
CA GLY A 623 -2.42 -0.69 -16.47
C GLY A 623 -2.08 -0.54 -14.99
N ALA A 624 -1.07 -1.30 -14.56
CA ALA A 624 -0.62 -1.30 -13.17
C ALA A 624 -0.12 0.08 -12.73
N GLY A 625 -0.51 0.51 -11.53
CA GLY A 625 -0.10 1.80 -10.95
C GLY A 625 -0.64 3.03 -11.68
N SER A 626 -1.60 2.88 -12.60
CA SER A 626 -2.20 3.98 -13.35
C SER A 626 -3.34 4.64 -12.58
N VAL A 627 -3.56 5.93 -12.80
CA VAL A 627 -4.64 6.69 -12.16
C VAL A 627 -5.59 7.21 -13.24
N VAL A 628 -6.88 6.99 -13.02
CA VAL A 628 -7.97 7.49 -13.87
C VAL A 628 -8.76 8.51 -13.07
N LEU A 629 -8.69 9.79 -13.44
CA LEU A 629 -9.36 10.88 -12.75
C LEU A 629 -10.85 11.00 -13.11
N TYR A 630 -11.60 11.71 -12.29
CA TYR A 630 -13.04 11.93 -12.47
C TYR A 630 -13.39 12.64 -13.79
N ASP A 631 -14.64 12.47 -14.19
CA ASP A 631 -15.23 12.87 -15.48
C ASP A 631 -14.57 12.23 -16.70
N SER A 632 -13.66 11.27 -16.52
CA SER A 632 -13.01 10.57 -17.63
C SER A 632 -13.83 9.39 -18.17
N VAL A 633 -13.62 9.11 -19.46
CA VAL A 633 -14.25 8.00 -20.17
C VAL A 633 -13.19 7.22 -20.96
N LEU A 634 -13.00 5.96 -20.60
CA LEU A 634 -12.26 5.00 -21.41
C LEU A 634 -13.27 4.25 -22.28
N GLU A 635 -13.23 4.44 -23.59
CA GLU A 635 -14.18 3.78 -24.49
C GLU A 635 -13.89 2.29 -24.67
N ARG A 636 -14.71 1.60 -25.46
CA ARG A 636 -14.59 0.15 -25.67
C ARG A 636 -13.18 -0.22 -26.16
N GLY A 637 -12.54 -1.16 -25.49
CA GLY A 637 -11.26 -1.73 -25.90
C GLY A 637 -10.07 -0.76 -25.83
N SER A 638 -10.23 0.42 -25.22
CA SER A 638 -9.10 1.33 -24.99
C SER A 638 -8.11 0.73 -23.99
N ASP A 639 -6.82 0.96 -24.18
CA ASP A 639 -5.73 0.37 -23.38
C ASP A 639 -4.88 1.48 -22.75
N LEU A 640 -5.01 1.69 -21.45
CA LEU A 640 -4.14 2.58 -20.70
C LEU A 640 -2.95 1.78 -20.15
N GLY A 641 -1.74 2.12 -20.58
CA GLY A 641 -0.50 1.50 -20.15
C GLY A 641 -0.22 1.64 -18.66
N PRO A 642 0.79 0.92 -18.13
CA PRO A 642 1.20 1.06 -16.73
C PRO A 642 1.71 2.47 -16.42
N LEU A 643 1.65 2.85 -15.15
CA LEU A 643 2.05 4.17 -14.64
C LEU A 643 1.56 5.34 -15.51
N SER A 644 0.28 5.32 -15.85
CA SER A 644 -0.28 6.33 -16.73
C SER A 644 -1.38 7.12 -16.03
N LEU A 645 -1.55 8.37 -16.44
CA LEU A 645 -2.55 9.28 -15.87
C LEU A 645 -3.55 9.67 -16.95
N VAL A 646 -4.82 9.35 -16.74
CA VAL A 646 -5.94 9.92 -17.52
C VAL A 646 -6.43 11.16 -16.81
N MET A 647 -6.39 12.29 -17.51
CA MET A 647 -6.73 13.60 -16.98
C MET A 647 -8.23 13.74 -16.71
N LYS A 648 -8.59 14.67 -15.82
CA LYS A 648 -10.00 14.97 -15.54
C LYS A 648 -10.73 15.37 -16.83
N GLY A 649 -11.90 14.78 -17.07
CA GLY A 649 -12.68 15.03 -18.29
C GLY A 649 -12.09 14.48 -19.59
N GLU A 650 -11.01 13.70 -19.54
CA GLU A 650 -10.39 13.14 -20.74
C GLU A 650 -11.13 11.89 -21.27
N HIS A 651 -11.20 11.77 -22.59
CA HIS A 651 -11.83 10.64 -23.28
C HIS A 651 -10.78 9.87 -24.08
N LEU A 652 -10.61 8.58 -23.77
CA LEU A 652 -9.77 7.67 -24.54
C LEU A 652 -10.64 6.97 -25.61
N PRO A 653 -10.40 7.21 -26.92
CA PRO A 653 -11.22 6.65 -27.98
C PRO A 653 -11.22 5.11 -28.04
N ALA A 654 -12.25 4.52 -28.64
CA ALA A 654 -12.37 3.08 -28.75
C ALA A 654 -11.17 2.43 -29.46
N GLY A 655 -10.66 1.34 -28.89
CA GLY A 655 -9.51 0.59 -29.42
C GLY A 655 -8.16 1.33 -29.39
N SER A 656 -8.11 2.56 -28.88
CA SER A 656 -6.89 3.35 -28.77
C SER A 656 -5.99 2.84 -27.64
N ARG A 657 -4.69 3.16 -27.71
CA ARG A 657 -3.75 2.86 -26.64
C ARG A 657 -3.09 4.13 -26.18
N PHE A 658 -2.95 4.29 -24.87
CA PHE A 658 -2.39 5.47 -24.23
C PHE A 658 -1.34 5.05 -23.22
N ILE A 659 -0.29 5.85 -23.06
CA ILE A 659 0.70 5.65 -22.01
C ILE A 659 1.29 6.97 -21.54
N GLY A 660 1.68 7.01 -20.26
CA GLY A 660 2.45 8.09 -19.68
C GLY A 660 1.69 8.97 -18.70
N CYS A 661 2.41 9.90 -18.10
CA CYS A 661 1.87 10.85 -17.13
C CYS A 661 2.20 12.28 -17.59
N PRO A 662 1.24 13.03 -18.20
CA PRO A 662 -0.11 12.60 -18.59
C PRO A 662 -0.11 11.58 -19.74
N GLY A 663 -1.21 10.85 -19.89
CA GLY A 663 -1.36 9.82 -20.92
C GLY A 663 -1.33 10.41 -22.34
N GLN A 664 -0.57 9.78 -23.22
CA GLN A 664 -0.49 10.15 -24.64
C GLN A 664 -0.80 8.95 -25.53
N PRO A 665 -1.43 9.15 -26.69
CA PRO A 665 -1.76 8.07 -27.60
C PRO A 665 -0.49 7.42 -28.17
N ILE A 666 -0.49 6.09 -28.27
CA ILE A 666 0.60 5.29 -28.83
C ILE A 666 0.07 4.25 -29.83
N GLY A 667 0.41 4.43 -31.10
CA GLY A 667 0.11 3.46 -32.17
C GLY A 667 -1.29 3.55 -32.72
#